data_AF-A0A9E5ZXP6-F1
#
_entry.id   AF-A0A9E5ZXP6-F1
#
_cell.length_a   1.000
_cell.length_b   1.000
_cell.length_c   1.000
_cell.angle_alpha   90.00
_cell.angle_beta   90.00
_cell.angle_gamma   90.00
#
_symmetry.space_group_name_H-M   'P 1'
#
loop_
_entity.id
_entity.type
_entity.pdbx_description
1 polymer ?
#
loop_
_entity_poly.entity_id
_entity_poly.type
_entity_poly.pdbx_seq_one_letter_code
_entity_poly.pdbx_strand_id
1 'polypeptide(L)'
;MAYSDGLPAPLFDAHPFTALSEAYLAPETDLAKSLAAATELSPSDRAEIGEAASTLAGTLRIAAQKPSVIDAFLQEYSLSSEEGILLMRLAESLIRTPDTATATQLLRDKLLAGRWNDHFGARHVMVKLGTAGLAFAKSWIKATGGVDAANLLAKLGDRVMLSAVRQAVGLLGRHFVLGTSIAGAAKRARRSEAAGSTLSYDMLGEAALTDADAQRYFASYKRALQYLAETTPRGTPLHEAPALSVKLSALHPRYEYAKRETCVPLLEARLLELCAMAKQANLGLTIDAEEADRLEVSLLVLSRLLASDVTSGWDGLGLAIQAYQRRALPVIDWVHQAAESHDRNITVRLVKGAYWDTEIKRAQEMGLESYPVFTRKEHTDISYLACARRLLACGDRIYPQFATHNAHSAAAIVHMAGTRRDLEFQRLYGMSDGLHEVLAKQMGFNIRTYAPVGRHKDLLPYLVRRLLENGANNSFVNQILDPSVTDADLVSDPITVAAEYGFTPHPQIHAPRDHFDGRRLAASGLDLSQSDIADLAATTTPLHGVEGFGLVNGTPSSGPELQILSPTDHGHGVGTIRQSVIGDVERAIVASGNSPWPSHTPAERAAVLRRAADGLEQDKMRLMALCVAEAGKTWIDADAEIREAVDFLNYYANQCQRPDLATRAPLGPVACISPWNFPLAIFLGQVSAALAVGNSVLAKPAEQTPLIAFEAVKILHAAGIPEDALHLLLGDGKLGAALVANPAVAGVCLTGSTQTAKRIAATLAETGRATLPLIAETGGINAMLIDSTALLEQAVKDVIDSAFQSAGQRCSACRIVCVQEDIAAAFNAMLNGAVAELDMGDPADLNSDLGPVIDAQAKARISAHIDAMRRRFAVIAEGPSIGSEHGTFVPPIAFELDSIDDLQEEIFGPVLHVVRFKAEAFDQTVDAINSLGFGLTMGLHTRLDFRIERLAARAQVGNLYVNRNQIGAVVGVQPFGGHGLSGTGPKAGGPNYLARLSRTDDSVSGETPPLETRLPGPTGEDNRLTYHPRGRLLCLGGDTADVLQRQIERAEATGNIAVTLDQADHDSLYLPDGIDGVIADGALRERAGVLLAKRDGPILPLLSADDADQRYWIEKVLTVNTTAAGGNASLLASV
;
A
#
# COMPACT_ATOMS: atom_id res chain seq x y z
N MET A 1 29.98 8.04 -25.03
CA MET A 1 31.38 7.72 -25.39
C MET A 1 31.78 6.48 -24.59
N ALA A 2 32.32 5.48 -25.27
CA ALA A 2 32.55 4.13 -24.76
C ALA A 2 33.66 4.09 -23.70
N TYR A 3 33.31 3.55 -22.53
CA TYR A 3 34.24 3.00 -21.53
C TYR A 3 33.76 1.58 -21.24
N SER A 4 34.15 0.65 -22.09
CA SER A 4 34.10 -0.79 -21.80
C SER A 4 35.45 -1.34 -22.20
N ASP A 5 36.32 -1.58 -21.21
CA ASP A 5 37.33 -2.63 -21.28
C ASP A 5 38.04 -2.74 -19.92
N GLY A 6 37.92 -3.92 -19.30
CA GLY A 6 38.82 -4.38 -18.25
C GLY A 6 38.31 -4.27 -16.80
N LEU A 7 37.17 -4.87 -16.47
CA LEU A 7 36.91 -5.36 -15.10
C LEU A 7 37.10 -6.89 -15.09
N PRO A 8 37.82 -7.47 -14.11
CA PRO A 8 37.90 -8.91 -13.95
C PRO A 8 36.50 -9.48 -13.74
N ALA A 9 36.24 -10.68 -14.28
CA ALA A 9 34.97 -11.37 -14.20
C ALA A 9 34.45 -11.38 -12.74
N PRO A 10 33.16 -11.09 -12.49
CA PRO A 10 32.64 -11.20 -11.14
C PRO A 10 32.70 -12.67 -10.73
N LEU A 11 33.30 -12.94 -9.57
CA LEU A 11 32.77 -13.99 -8.73
C LEU A 11 31.28 -13.66 -8.53
N PHE A 12 30.42 -14.69 -8.60
CA PHE A 12 28.96 -14.69 -8.46
C PHE A 12 28.15 -14.68 -9.78
N ASP A 13 27.38 -15.76 -9.96
CA ASP A 13 26.45 -16.07 -11.06
C ASP A 13 25.34 -15.02 -11.27
N ALA A 14 24.48 -15.26 -12.28
CA ALA A 14 23.31 -14.43 -12.62
C ALA A 14 22.39 -14.08 -11.42
N HIS A 15 22.42 -14.86 -10.34
CA HIS A 15 21.83 -14.51 -9.04
C HIS A 15 22.72 -14.96 -7.86
N PRO A 16 23.55 -14.09 -7.25
CA PRO A 16 24.49 -14.46 -6.18
C PRO A 16 23.84 -15.00 -4.89
N PHE A 17 22.53 -14.84 -4.75
CA PHE A 17 21.83 -14.90 -3.48
C PHE A 17 20.81 -16.03 -3.38
N THR A 18 20.80 -17.03 -4.27
CA THR A 18 19.80 -18.12 -4.28
C THR A 18 19.55 -18.71 -2.89
N ALA A 19 20.61 -19.02 -2.14
CA ALA A 19 20.48 -19.57 -0.78
C ALA A 19 19.86 -18.56 0.24
N LEU A 20 20.08 -17.26 0.05
CA LEU A 20 19.42 -16.22 0.85
C LEU A 20 17.94 -16.11 0.46
N SER A 21 17.62 -16.13 -0.83
CA SER A 21 16.26 -16.04 -1.35
C SER A 21 15.42 -17.25 -0.91
N GLU A 22 15.99 -18.47 -0.87
CA GLU A 22 15.34 -19.67 -0.30
C GLU A 22 15.01 -19.50 1.20
N ALA A 23 15.86 -18.80 1.96
CA ALA A 23 15.64 -18.54 3.37
C ALA A 23 14.66 -17.38 3.65
N TYR A 24 14.22 -16.63 2.63
CA TYR A 24 13.37 -15.45 2.79
C TYR A 24 12.07 -15.75 3.51
N LEU A 25 11.35 -16.79 3.08
CA LEU A 25 10.05 -17.18 3.63
C LEU A 25 10.10 -18.50 4.42
N ALA A 26 11.30 -18.93 4.85
CA ALA A 26 11.53 -20.23 5.50
C ALA A 26 10.59 -20.47 6.70
N PRO A 27 9.97 -21.66 6.87
CA PRO A 27 8.99 -21.90 7.94
C PRO A 27 9.50 -21.53 9.35
N GLU A 28 8.76 -20.66 10.05
CA GLU A 28 9.21 -20.05 11.30
C GLU A 28 9.52 -21.06 12.41
N THR A 29 8.66 -22.08 12.60
CA THR A 29 8.83 -23.08 13.67
C THR A 29 10.15 -23.85 13.56
N ASP A 30 10.46 -24.34 12.37
CA ASP A 30 11.64 -25.17 12.14
C ASP A 30 12.90 -24.30 12.16
N LEU A 31 12.82 -23.10 11.59
CA LEU A 31 13.90 -22.12 11.65
C LEU A 31 14.22 -21.73 13.09
N ALA A 32 13.22 -21.39 13.92
CA ALA A 32 13.43 -21.00 15.32
C ALA A 32 14.08 -22.11 16.15
N LYS A 33 13.69 -23.38 15.95
CA LYS A 33 14.35 -24.54 16.57
C LYS A 33 15.80 -24.69 16.13
N SER A 34 16.07 -24.54 14.84
CA SER A 34 17.43 -24.63 14.29
C SER A 34 18.33 -23.51 14.84
N LEU A 35 17.81 -22.29 14.97
CA LEU A 35 18.52 -21.15 15.53
C LEU A 35 18.77 -21.33 17.04
N ALA A 36 17.81 -21.86 17.78
CA ALA A 36 18.01 -22.20 19.19
C ALA A 36 19.17 -23.19 19.38
N ALA A 37 19.25 -24.21 18.54
CA ALA A 37 20.38 -25.15 18.53
C ALA A 37 21.71 -24.46 18.15
N ALA A 38 21.69 -23.57 17.15
CA ALA A 38 22.85 -22.81 16.69
C ALA A 38 23.43 -21.82 17.73
N THR A 39 22.72 -21.54 18.83
CA THR A 39 23.28 -20.77 19.95
C THR A 39 24.38 -21.54 20.70
N GLU A 40 24.35 -22.87 20.64
CA GLU A 40 25.22 -23.79 21.40
C GLU A 40 25.23 -23.52 22.92
N LEU A 41 24.15 -22.95 23.46
CA LEU A 41 24.01 -22.69 24.89
C LEU A 41 23.41 -23.90 25.60
N SER A 42 24.16 -24.51 26.52
CA SER A 42 23.66 -25.59 27.36
C SER A 42 22.63 -25.08 28.39
N PRO A 43 21.81 -25.95 29.00
CA PRO A 43 20.96 -25.55 30.10
C PRO A 43 21.70 -24.87 31.26
N SER A 44 22.96 -25.23 31.52
CA SER A 44 23.80 -24.59 32.53
C SER A 44 24.18 -23.17 32.12
N ASP A 45 24.63 -22.98 30.87
CA ASP A 45 24.97 -21.65 30.34
C ASP A 45 23.77 -20.70 30.43
N ARG A 46 22.58 -21.18 30.06
CA ARG A 46 21.36 -20.37 30.11
C ARG A 46 20.97 -19.98 31.54
N ALA A 47 21.20 -20.85 32.52
CA ALA A 47 20.96 -20.53 33.92
C ALA A 47 21.93 -19.44 34.44
N GLU A 48 23.22 -19.55 34.10
CA GLU A 48 24.24 -18.56 34.46
C GLU A 48 23.96 -17.20 33.80
N ILE A 49 23.58 -17.20 32.53
CA ILE A 49 23.16 -16.00 31.79
C ILE A 49 21.94 -15.37 32.46
N GLY A 50 20.94 -16.17 32.86
CA GLY A 50 19.73 -15.69 33.53
C GLY A 50 20.03 -15.00 34.87
N GLU A 51 20.95 -15.55 35.66
CA GLU A 51 21.39 -14.94 36.94
C GLU A 51 22.16 -13.62 36.71
N ALA A 52 23.08 -13.61 35.75
CA ALA A 52 23.81 -12.40 35.36
C ALA A 52 22.87 -11.30 34.83
N ALA A 53 21.91 -11.68 33.99
CA ALA A 53 20.91 -10.78 33.44
C ALA A 53 19.99 -10.21 34.54
N SER A 54 19.56 -11.04 35.49
CA SER A 54 18.77 -10.61 36.66
C SER A 54 19.53 -9.62 37.52
N THR A 55 20.82 -9.86 37.74
CA THR A 55 21.70 -8.93 38.49
C THR A 55 21.85 -7.59 37.77
N LEU A 56 22.03 -7.61 36.44
CA LEU A 56 22.05 -6.41 35.60
C LEU A 56 20.71 -5.67 35.70
N ALA A 57 19.58 -6.35 35.51
CA ALA A 57 18.25 -5.79 35.61
C ALA A 57 17.97 -5.11 36.95
N GLY A 58 18.30 -5.77 38.07
CA GLY A 58 18.15 -5.20 39.41
C GLY A 58 18.99 -3.93 39.61
N THR A 59 20.23 -3.93 39.12
CA THR A 59 21.11 -2.74 39.14
C THR A 59 20.48 -1.58 38.36
N LEU A 60 19.91 -1.88 37.19
CA LEU A 60 19.28 -0.91 36.33
C LEU A 60 17.97 -0.35 36.92
N ARG A 61 17.15 -1.19 37.57
CA ARG A 61 15.93 -0.73 38.27
C ARG A 61 16.23 0.23 39.41
N ILE A 62 17.28 -0.03 40.18
CA ILE A 62 17.72 0.88 41.25
C ILE A 62 18.12 2.24 40.64
N ALA A 63 18.87 2.22 39.54
CA ALA A 63 19.25 3.44 38.82
C ALA A 63 18.03 4.17 38.22
N ALA A 64 17.03 3.43 37.73
CA ALA A 64 15.80 3.93 37.12
C ALA A 64 14.83 4.62 38.10
N GLN A 65 15.06 4.55 39.42
CA GLN A 65 14.28 5.31 40.42
C GLN A 65 14.35 6.84 40.25
N LYS A 66 15.31 7.34 39.43
CA LYS A 66 15.36 8.72 38.94
C LYS A 66 15.16 8.72 37.41
N PRO A 67 13.94 8.49 36.91
CA PRO A 67 13.70 8.35 35.47
C PRO A 67 14.07 9.63 34.73
N SER A 68 14.63 9.48 33.52
CA SER A 68 14.86 10.62 32.65
C SER A 68 13.53 11.23 32.20
N VAL A 69 13.57 12.41 31.57
CA VAL A 69 12.37 13.05 31.01
C VAL A 69 11.68 12.13 29.99
N ILE A 70 12.45 11.38 29.21
CA ILE A 70 11.93 10.44 28.20
C ILE A 70 11.28 9.23 28.87
N ASP A 71 11.96 8.63 29.85
CA ASP A 71 11.45 7.45 30.56
C ASP A 71 10.11 7.76 31.25
N ALA A 72 10.05 8.91 31.92
CA ALA A 72 8.81 9.36 32.57
C ALA A 72 7.71 9.71 31.56
N PHE A 73 8.08 10.16 30.35
CA PHE A 73 7.12 10.45 29.28
C PHE A 73 6.55 9.16 28.68
N LEU A 74 7.41 8.18 28.36
CA LEU A 74 6.99 6.88 27.84
C LEU A 74 6.13 6.10 28.84
N GLN A 75 6.41 6.23 30.12
CA GLN A 75 5.61 5.60 31.18
C GLN A 75 4.23 6.26 31.33
N GLU A 76 4.16 7.60 31.27
CA GLU A 76 2.89 8.32 31.44
C GLU A 76 2.01 8.25 30.20
N TYR A 77 2.63 8.31 29.02
CA TYR A 77 1.99 8.27 27.70
C TYR A 77 2.42 7.01 26.96
N SER A 78 2.23 5.84 27.57
CA SER A 78 2.55 4.55 26.94
C SER A 78 1.87 4.43 25.59
N LEU A 79 2.50 3.79 24.61
CA LEU A 79 1.93 3.62 23.26
C LEU A 79 0.72 2.68 23.23
N SER A 80 0.45 1.98 24.34
CA SER A 80 -0.79 1.26 24.60
C SER A 80 -1.97 2.17 24.98
N SER A 81 -1.71 3.44 25.29
CA SER A 81 -2.75 4.44 25.55
C SER A 81 -3.11 5.19 24.27
N GLU A 82 -4.39 5.53 24.14
CA GLU A 82 -4.91 6.36 23.06
C GLU A 82 -4.24 7.75 23.07
N GLU A 83 -3.97 8.28 24.27
CA GLU A 83 -3.33 9.57 24.51
C GLU A 83 -1.87 9.61 24.04
N GLY A 84 -1.10 8.53 24.24
CA GLY A 84 0.27 8.42 23.73
C GLY A 84 0.33 8.46 22.21
N ILE A 85 -0.57 7.74 21.53
CA ILE A 85 -0.69 7.74 20.07
C ILE A 85 -1.09 9.13 19.56
N LEU A 86 -2.07 9.77 20.19
CA LEU A 86 -2.53 11.12 19.81
C LEU A 86 -1.44 12.18 19.97
N LEU A 87 -0.67 12.11 21.05
CA LEU A 87 0.43 13.04 21.31
C LEU A 87 1.56 12.86 20.29
N MET A 88 1.83 11.62 19.88
CA MET A 88 2.81 11.32 18.84
C MET A 88 2.39 11.83 17.46
N ARG A 89 1.14 11.58 17.06
CA ARG A 89 0.58 12.12 15.82
C ARG A 89 0.61 13.64 15.81
N LEU A 90 0.30 14.27 16.95
CA LEU A 90 0.36 15.72 17.09
C LEU A 90 1.80 16.24 16.97
N ALA A 91 2.76 15.61 17.65
CA ALA A 91 4.16 16.01 17.60
C ALA A 91 4.73 15.91 16.17
N GLU A 92 4.39 14.83 15.46
CA GLU A 92 4.82 14.56 14.09
C GLU A 92 4.32 15.63 13.11
N SER A 93 3.03 15.94 13.17
CA SER A 93 2.38 16.80 12.17
C SER A 93 2.42 18.30 12.49
N LEU A 94 2.40 18.69 13.77
CA LEU A 94 2.25 20.11 14.16
C LEU A 94 3.46 20.98 13.82
N ILE A 95 4.66 20.41 13.89
CA ILE A 95 5.92 21.14 13.61
C ILE A 95 6.12 21.33 12.11
N ARG A 96 5.66 20.38 11.29
CA ARG A 96 5.79 20.45 9.82
C ARG A 96 4.66 21.20 9.13
N THR A 97 3.50 21.32 9.76
CA THR A 97 2.37 22.09 9.22
C THR A 97 2.75 23.58 9.15
N PRO A 98 2.93 24.17 7.95
CA PRO A 98 3.45 25.52 7.81
C PRO A 98 2.44 26.60 8.21
N ASP A 99 1.16 26.40 7.88
CA ASP A 99 0.12 27.40 8.10
C ASP A 99 -0.47 27.32 9.52
N THR A 100 -0.90 28.47 10.04
CA THR A 100 -1.39 28.57 11.41
C THR A 100 -2.80 28.00 11.58
N ALA A 101 -3.67 28.15 10.57
CA ALA A 101 -5.08 27.80 10.68
C ALA A 101 -5.27 26.28 10.80
N THR A 102 -4.63 25.54 9.89
CA THR A 102 -4.65 24.08 9.86
C THR A 102 -3.89 23.49 11.05
N ALA A 103 -2.77 24.10 11.45
CA ALA A 103 -2.06 23.69 12.67
C ALA A 103 -2.92 23.86 13.94
N THR A 104 -3.74 24.91 14.01
CA THR A 104 -4.72 25.07 15.10
C THR A 104 -5.85 24.03 15.02
N GLN A 105 -6.34 23.70 13.82
CA GLN A 105 -7.33 22.62 13.63
C GLN A 105 -6.77 21.27 14.08
N LEU A 106 -5.53 20.94 13.71
CA LEU A 106 -4.81 19.75 14.14
C LEU A 106 -4.67 19.68 15.66
N LEU A 107 -4.27 20.79 16.28
CA LEU A 107 -4.15 20.87 17.73
C LEU A 107 -5.51 20.62 18.40
N ARG A 108 -6.59 21.22 17.89
CA ARG A 108 -7.94 21.00 18.43
C ARG A 108 -8.41 19.56 18.24
N ASP A 109 -8.23 18.99 17.06
CA ASP A 109 -8.60 17.61 16.71
C ASP A 109 -7.96 16.61 17.69
N LYS A 110 -6.63 16.65 17.84
CA LYS A 110 -5.90 15.71 18.70
C LYS A 110 -6.11 15.99 20.18
N LEU A 111 -6.17 17.25 20.61
CA LEU A 111 -6.39 17.57 22.03
C LEU A 111 -7.81 17.28 22.51
N LEU A 112 -8.83 17.47 21.66
CA LEU A 112 -10.21 17.20 22.07
C LEU A 112 -10.48 15.70 22.17
N ALA A 113 -9.84 14.89 21.32
CA ALA A 113 -9.94 13.42 21.34
C ALA A 113 -9.36 12.80 22.63
N GLY A 114 -8.17 13.21 23.08
CA GLY A 114 -7.51 12.56 24.22
C GLY A 114 -8.08 12.93 25.60
N ARG A 115 -8.07 12.00 26.58
CA ARG A 115 -8.50 12.25 27.97
C ARG A 115 -7.35 12.73 28.86
N TRP A 116 -6.70 13.83 28.48
CA TRP A 116 -5.50 14.36 29.15
C TRP A 116 -5.63 14.66 30.65
N ASN A 117 -6.85 14.87 31.16
CA ASN A 117 -7.08 15.12 32.58
C ASN A 117 -6.78 13.88 33.44
N ASP A 118 -6.76 12.69 32.85
CA ASP A 118 -6.51 11.44 33.58
C ASP A 118 -5.00 11.28 33.92
N HIS A 119 -4.13 12.11 33.31
CA HIS A 119 -2.67 12.08 33.44
C HIS A 119 -2.09 13.13 34.41
N PHE A 120 -2.91 13.85 35.17
CA PHE A 120 -2.42 14.85 36.15
C PHE A 120 -1.58 14.26 37.30
N GLY A 121 -1.53 12.92 37.43
CA GLY A 121 -0.76 12.17 38.43
C GLY A 121 0.73 11.96 38.12
N ALA A 122 1.22 12.32 36.93
CA ALA A 122 2.57 12.03 36.45
C ALA A 122 3.68 12.40 37.45
N ARG A 123 4.66 11.54 37.75
CA ARG A 123 5.64 11.82 38.83
C ARG A 123 6.71 12.87 38.47
N HIS A 124 7.03 13.06 37.20
CA HIS A 124 8.11 13.94 36.73
C HIS A 124 7.62 15.38 36.43
N VAL A 125 8.32 16.40 36.94
CA VAL A 125 7.90 17.82 36.90
C VAL A 125 7.70 18.35 35.47
N MET A 126 8.58 17.98 34.54
CA MET A 126 8.46 18.39 33.13
C MET A 126 7.25 17.75 32.42
N VAL A 127 6.92 16.50 32.77
CA VAL A 127 5.76 15.79 32.23
C VAL A 127 4.49 16.40 32.80
N LYS A 128 4.43 16.66 34.12
CA LYS A 128 3.33 17.42 34.75
C LYS A 128 3.09 18.78 34.10
N LEU A 129 4.16 19.53 33.81
CA LEU A 129 4.08 20.83 33.12
C LEU A 129 3.54 20.68 31.69
N GLY A 130 3.96 19.65 30.96
CA GLY A 130 3.42 19.29 29.65
C GLY A 130 1.93 18.94 29.72
N THR A 131 1.54 18.03 30.61
CA THR A 131 0.15 17.61 30.83
C THR A 131 -0.75 18.77 31.26
N ALA A 132 -0.26 19.64 32.16
CA ALA A 132 -0.97 20.86 32.56
C ALA A 132 -1.15 21.83 31.37
N GLY A 133 -0.15 21.94 30.50
CA GLY A 133 -0.24 22.73 29.25
C GLY A 133 -1.28 22.17 28.27
N LEU A 134 -1.33 20.84 28.08
CA LEU A 134 -2.30 20.17 27.23
C LEU A 134 -3.72 20.27 27.79
N ALA A 135 -3.90 20.09 29.10
CA ALA A 135 -5.18 20.21 29.78
C ALA A 135 -5.68 21.67 29.85
N PHE A 136 -4.79 22.63 30.04
CA PHE A 136 -5.10 24.07 29.91
C PHE A 136 -5.53 24.40 28.48
N ALA A 137 -4.78 23.93 27.47
CA ALA A 137 -5.14 24.11 26.07
C ALA A 137 -6.51 23.50 25.74
N LYS A 138 -6.79 22.28 26.21
CA LYS A 138 -8.12 21.64 26.08
C LYS A 138 -9.22 22.46 26.75
N SER A 139 -8.98 22.92 27.98
CA SER A 139 -9.95 23.73 28.73
C SER A 139 -10.20 25.09 28.07
N TRP A 140 -9.16 25.71 27.52
CA TRP A 140 -9.24 26.95 26.73
C TRP A 140 -10.02 26.76 25.43
N ILE A 141 -9.76 25.68 24.69
CA ILE A 141 -10.50 25.32 23.46
C ILE A 141 -11.98 25.09 23.77
N LYS A 142 -12.30 24.38 24.87
CA LYS A 142 -13.70 24.20 25.32
C LYS A 142 -14.34 25.53 25.74
N ALA A 143 -13.62 26.39 26.46
CA ALA A 143 -14.13 27.67 26.95
C ALA A 143 -14.36 28.71 25.84
N THR A 144 -13.63 28.61 24.73
CA THR A 144 -13.78 29.48 23.55
C THR A 144 -14.83 28.98 22.56
N GLY A 145 -15.46 27.83 22.83
CA GLY A 145 -16.74 27.43 22.26
C GLY A 145 -16.73 26.99 20.79
N GLY A 146 -15.58 26.68 20.19
CA GLY A 146 -15.54 26.18 18.81
C GLY A 146 -16.16 27.13 17.76
N VAL A 147 -16.28 28.42 18.07
CA VAL A 147 -16.90 29.41 17.18
C VAL A 147 -15.94 29.75 16.04
N ASP A 148 -16.47 29.81 14.81
CA ASP A 148 -15.77 30.33 13.64
C ASP A 148 -15.09 31.66 13.94
N ALA A 149 -13.87 31.79 13.46
CA ALA A 149 -12.86 32.76 13.90
C ALA A 149 -13.19 34.24 13.58
N ALA A 150 -14.19 34.83 14.25
CA ALA A 150 -14.55 36.24 14.09
C ALA A 150 -13.90 37.17 15.13
N ASN A 151 -13.53 36.70 16.33
CA ASN A 151 -12.98 37.55 17.39
C ASN A 151 -11.43 37.62 17.36
N LEU A 152 -10.90 38.85 17.28
CA LEU A 152 -9.46 39.16 17.26
C LEU A 152 -8.70 38.61 18.49
N LEU A 153 -9.35 38.63 19.66
CA LEU A 153 -8.81 38.10 20.92
C LEU A 153 -8.61 36.57 20.90
N ALA A 154 -9.51 35.82 20.26
CA ALA A 154 -9.39 34.37 20.12
C ALA A 154 -8.23 33.99 19.17
N LYS A 155 -8.08 34.70 18.04
CA LYS A 155 -6.97 34.52 17.09
C LYS A 155 -5.60 34.79 17.72
N LEU A 156 -5.50 35.81 18.58
CA LEU A 156 -4.29 36.12 19.33
C LEU A 156 -3.98 35.02 20.36
N GLY A 157 -4.98 34.50 21.06
CA GLY A 157 -4.85 33.37 21.98
C GLY A 157 -4.39 32.07 21.30
N ASP A 158 -4.98 31.73 20.15
CA ASP A 158 -4.61 30.53 19.36
C ASP A 158 -3.14 30.56 18.91
N ARG A 159 -2.65 31.73 18.46
CA ARG A 159 -1.24 31.90 18.04
C ARG A 159 -0.27 31.74 19.20
N VAL A 160 -0.59 32.30 20.37
CA VAL A 160 0.24 32.17 21.58
C VAL A 160 0.26 30.73 22.07
N MET A 161 -0.91 30.08 22.13
CA MET A 161 -1.03 28.66 22.49
C MET A 161 -0.24 27.77 21.52
N LEU A 162 -0.41 27.95 20.21
CA LEU A 162 0.30 27.19 19.19
C LEU A 162 1.82 27.37 19.30
N SER A 163 2.28 28.59 19.53
CA SER A 163 3.70 28.87 19.77
C SER A 163 4.21 28.16 21.02
N ALA A 164 3.45 28.15 22.11
CA ALA A 164 3.80 27.44 23.34
C ALA A 164 3.88 25.93 23.13
N VAL A 165 2.89 25.33 22.47
CA VAL A 165 2.87 23.88 22.17
C VAL A 165 4.01 23.50 21.22
N ARG A 166 4.25 24.28 20.14
CA ARG A 166 5.40 24.04 19.25
C ARG A 166 6.74 24.12 19.98
N GLN A 167 6.90 25.07 20.92
CA GLN A 167 8.09 25.13 21.75
C GLN A 167 8.20 23.91 22.69
N ALA A 168 7.11 23.46 23.30
CA ALA A 168 7.10 22.28 24.16
C ALA A 168 7.45 21.00 23.40
N VAL A 169 6.83 20.77 22.24
CA VAL A 169 7.16 19.62 21.35
C VAL A 169 8.60 19.74 20.84
N GLY A 170 9.05 20.95 20.47
CA GLY A 170 10.44 21.19 20.08
C GLY A 170 11.45 20.94 21.21
N LEU A 171 11.09 21.17 22.47
CA LEU A 171 11.91 20.82 23.63
C LEU A 171 11.99 19.29 23.82
N LEU A 172 10.90 18.55 23.60
CA LEU A 172 10.92 17.07 23.59
C LEU A 172 11.84 16.54 22.50
N GLY A 173 11.82 17.13 21.30
CA GLY A 173 12.71 16.73 20.20
C GLY A 173 14.22 16.84 20.51
N ARG A 174 14.62 17.74 21.42
CA ARG A 174 16.03 17.89 21.85
C ARG A 174 16.55 16.69 22.65
N HIS A 175 15.66 15.87 23.19
CA HIS A 175 16.03 14.66 23.91
C HIS A 175 16.29 13.46 22.98
N PHE A 176 15.81 13.50 21.73
CA PHE A 176 16.00 12.45 20.73
C PHE A 176 17.07 12.77 19.68
N VAL A 177 17.49 14.04 19.59
CA VAL A 177 18.50 14.49 18.64
C VAL A 177 19.67 15.11 19.37
N LEU A 178 20.86 14.56 19.10
CA LEU A 178 22.10 15.10 19.63
C LEU A 178 22.40 16.47 19.01
N GLY A 179 22.02 16.72 17.75
CA GLY A 179 21.88 18.11 17.30
C GLY A 179 21.33 18.39 15.92
N THR A 180 20.99 19.65 15.67
CA THR A 180 20.45 20.10 14.39
C THR A 180 21.51 20.28 13.29
N SER A 181 22.78 20.14 13.66
CA SER A 181 23.95 20.13 12.80
C SER A 181 25.03 19.25 13.41
N ILE A 182 25.94 18.72 12.59
CA ILE A 182 27.06 17.89 13.07
C ILE A 182 27.93 18.64 14.09
N ALA A 183 28.21 19.92 13.88
CA ALA A 183 28.98 20.74 14.82
C ALA A 183 28.27 20.89 16.17
N GLY A 184 26.95 21.13 16.16
CA GLY A 184 26.15 21.20 17.37
C GLY A 184 26.05 19.86 18.10
N ALA A 185 25.98 18.75 17.34
CA ALA A 185 25.94 17.40 17.87
C ALA A 185 27.28 17.04 18.53
N ALA A 186 28.40 17.21 17.83
CA ALA A 186 29.74 16.95 18.35
C ALA A 186 30.08 17.79 19.59
N LYS A 187 29.65 19.06 19.64
CA LYS A 187 29.84 19.89 20.85
C LYS A 187 29.12 19.31 22.07
N ARG A 188 27.93 18.72 21.88
CA ARG A 188 27.19 18.04 22.95
C ARG A 188 27.71 16.63 23.23
N ALA A 189 28.29 15.98 22.22
CA ALA A 189 28.91 14.65 22.33
C ALA A 189 30.06 14.62 23.34
N ARG A 190 30.80 15.73 23.52
CA ARG A 190 31.92 15.84 24.47
C ARG A 190 31.62 15.32 25.88
N ARG A 191 30.36 15.40 26.33
CA ARG A 191 29.95 14.87 27.64
C ARG A 191 29.84 13.34 27.66
N SER A 192 29.37 12.73 26.57
CA SER A 192 29.36 11.26 26.39
C SER A 192 30.76 10.71 26.12
N GLU A 193 31.57 11.42 25.35
CA GLU A 193 32.98 11.08 25.10
C GLU A 193 33.80 11.11 26.40
N ALA A 194 33.57 12.12 27.26
CA ALA A 194 34.18 12.18 28.59
C ALA A 194 33.75 11.04 29.53
N ALA A 195 32.66 10.33 29.23
CA ALA A 195 32.20 9.16 29.95
C ALA A 195 32.73 7.82 29.38
N GLY A 196 33.60 7.87 28.36
CA GLY A 196 34.24 6.70 27.76
C GLY A 196 33.45 6.03 26.62
N SER A 197 32.43 6.68 26.06
CA SER A 197 31.68 6.17 24.90
C SER A 197 32.06 6.87 23.60
N THR A 198 32.22 6.10 22.52
CA THR A 198 32.37 6.62 21.15
C THR A 198 31.00 6.89 20.53
N LEU A 199 30.96 7.61 19.41
CA LEU A 199 29.69 7.92 18.72
C LEU A 199 29.65 7.34 17.31
N SER A 200 28.45 6.97 16.87
CA SER A 200 28.09 6.77 15.47
C SER A 200 27.04 7.82 15.10
N TYR A 201 27.34 8.74 14.19
CA TYR A 201 26.43 9.81 13.83
C TYR A 201 25.44 9.34 12.74
N ASP A 202 24.15 9.56 12.96
CA ASP A 202 23.08 9.31 11.99
C ASP A 202 22.53 10.65 11.49
N MET A 203 22.71 10.93 10.20
CA MET A 203 22.34 12.23 9.63
C MET A 203 20.84 12.36 9.30
N LEU A 204 20.00 11.41 9.74
CA LEU A 204 18.52 11.39 9.59
C LEU A 204 18.02 11.48 8.14
N GLY A 205 18.90 11.33 7.14
CA GLY A 205 18.50 11.20 5.75
C GLY A 205 18.02 9.78 5.48
N GLU A 206 16.82 9.66 4.91
CA GLU A 206 16.23 8.41 4.41
C GLU A 206 15.26 8.73 3.26
N ALA A 207 14.97 7.73 2.43
CA ALA A 207 13.93 7.76 1.39
C ALA A 207 13.94 9.02 0.52
N ALA A 208 15.06 9.30 -0.15
CA ALA A 208 15.09 10.30 -1.20
C ALA A 208 14.03 9.96 -2.25
N LEU A 209 13.28 10.96 -2.72
CA LEU A 209 12.32 10.79 -3.83
C LEU A 209 12.80 11.45 -5.12
N THR A 210 13.79 12.33 -5.02
CA THR A 210 14.35 13.08 -6.15
C THR A 210 15.87 13.00 -6.10
N ASP A 211 16.56 13.09 -7.24
CA ASP A 211 18.02 13.21 -7.21
C ASP A 211 18.49 14.45 -6.42
N ALA A 212 17.71 15.54 -6.40
CA ALA A 212 18.01 16.71 -5.58
C ALA A 212 18.01 16.40 -4.07
N ASP A 213 17.09 15.55 -3.60
CA ASP A 213 17.11 15.04 -2.22
C ASP A 213 18.35 14.17 -1.98
N ALA A 214 18.65 13.26 -2.91
CA ALA A 214 19.80 12.36 -2.79
C ALA A 214 21.13 13.14 -2.75
N GLN A 215 21.30 14.14 -3.61
CA GLN A 215 22.46 15.04 -3.60
C GLN A 215 22.54 15.85 -2.30
N ARG A 216 21.41 16.31 -1.76
CA ARG A 216 21.36 17.04 -0.48
C ARG A 216 21.83 16.15 0.66
N TYR A 217 21.36 14.91 0.74
CA TYR A 217 21.79 13.94 1.76
C TYR A 217 23.26 13.56 1.59
N PHE A 218 23.69 13.29 0.37
CA PHE A 218 25.09 13.03 0.05
C PHE A 218 26.02 14.16 0.52
N ALA A 219 25.66 15.41 0.23
CA ALA A 219 26.39 16.57 0.71
C ALA A 219 26.34 16.71 2.25
N SER A 220 25.28 16.25 2.92
CA SER A 220 25.20 16.20 4.38
C SER A 220 26.21 15.21 4.95
N TYR A 221 26.30 14.01 4.39
CA TYR A 221 27.29 13.00 4.80
C TYR A 221 28.72 13.46 4.58
N LYS A 222 29.03 14.07 3.42
CA LYS A 222 30.36 14.64 3.15
C LYS A 222 30.76 15.70 4.17
N ARG A 223 29.86 16.63 4.48
CA ARG A 223 30.11 17.67 5.50
C ARG A 223 30.30 17.08 6.88
N ALA A 224 29.56 16.02 7.22
CA ALA A 224 29.73 15.30 8.47
C ALA A 224 31.12 14.66 8.56
N LEU A 225 31.54 13.91 7.53
CA LEU A 225 32.88 13.29 7.47
C LEU A 225 34.00 14.33 7.53
N GLN A 226 33.88 15.45 6.80
CA GLN A 226 34.85 16.55 6.86
C GLN A 226 35.00 17.09 8.28
N TYR A 227 33.88 17.38 8.93
CA TYR A 227 33.89 17.89 10.29
C TYR A 227 34.49 16.89 11.29
N LEU A 228 34.15 15.60 11.18
CA LEU A 228 34.72 14.56 12.03
C LEU A 228 36.22 14.40 11.79
N ALA A 229 36.67 14.38 10.53
CA ALA A 229 38.08 14.32 10.17
C ALA A 229 38.90 15.49 10.73
N GLU A 230 38.33 16.69 10.76
CA GLU A 230 38.99 17.88 11.32
C GLU A 230 39.04 17.90 12.85
N THR A 231 38.10 17.22 13.51
CA THR A 231 37.93 17.27 14.97
C THR A 231 38.43 16.04 15.71
N THR A 232 38.56 14.90 15.03
CA THR A 232 39.16 13.69 15.58
C THR A 232 40.69 13.83 15.64
N PRO A 233 41.33 13.60 16.80
CA PRO A 233 42.78 13.64 16.90
C PRO A 233 43.46 12.68 15.91
N ARG A 234 44.58 13.12 15.31
CA ARG A 234 45.35 12.27 14.41
C ARG A 234 45.89 11.05 15.16
N GLY A 235 45.74 9.87 14.56
CA GLY A 235 46.22 8.61 15.13
C GLY A 235 45.27 7.96 16.13
N THR A 236 44.05 8.48 16.32
CA THR A 236 43.00 7.78 17.09
C THR A 236 42.75 6.38 16.47
N PRO A 237 42.78 5.30 17.28
CA PRO A 237 42.45 3.95 16.81
C PRO A 237 41.03 3.90 16.23
N LEU A 238 40.82 3.09 15.18
CA LEU A 238 39.55 3.06 14.43
C LEU A 238 38.33 2.81 15.35
N HIS A 239 38.42 1.84 16.26
CA HIS A 239 37.32 1.48 17.15
C HIS A 239 37.09 2.51 18.26
N GLU A 240 38.06 3.40 18.52
CA GLU A 240 37.94 4.54 19.43
C GLU A 240 37.51 5.83 18.69
N ALA A 241 37.64 5.84 17.36
CA ALA A 241 37.24 6.96 16.51
C ALA A 241 35.70 7.02 16.36
N PRO A 242 35.14 8.20 16.07
CA PRO A 242 33.73 8.31 15.72
C PRO A 242 33.43 7.60 14.39
N ALA A 243 32.19 7.17 14.23
CA ALA A 243 31.68 6.57 13.01
C ALA A 243 30.55 7.42 12.42
N LEU A 244 30.27 7.21 11.13
CA LEU A 244 29.11 7.73 10.44
C LEU A 244 28.21 6.57 10.00
N SER A 245 26.90 6.69 10.21
CA SER A 245 25.92 5.75 9.66
C SER A 245 25.21 6.38 8.46
N VAL A 246 25.09 5.60 7.38
CA VAL A 246 24.52 6.04 6.10
C VAL A 246 23.39 5.10 5.70
N LYS A 247 22.31 5.66 5.12
CA LYS A 247 21.20 4.89 4.55
C LYS A 247 21.28 4.96 3.04
N LEU A 248 21.11 3.82 2.36
CA LEU A 248 21.21 3.76 0.91
C LEU A 248 20.04 4.45 0.24
N SER A 249 18.84 4.36 0.83
CA SER A 249 17.65 5.11 0.38
C SER A 249 17.83 6.63 0.39
N ALA A 250 18.74 7.17 1.20
CA ALA A 250 19.05 8.60 1.21
C ALA A 250 19.97 9.01 0.05
N LEU A 251 20.66 8.04 -0.56
CA LEU A 251 21.69 8.27 -1.59
C LEU A 251 21.20 7.94 -3.00
N HIS A 252 19.98 7.44 -3.16
CA HIS A 252 19.39 7.21 -4.47
C HIS A 252 17.86 7.29 -4.39
N PRO A 253 17.18 8.01 -5.30
CA PRO A 253 15.72 8.16 -5.26
C PRO A 253 14.98 6.85 -5.56
N ARG A 254 15.59 5.98 -6.37
CA ARG A 254 15.06 4.67 -6.77
C ARG A 254 15.91 3.51 -6.25
N TYR A 255 16.13 3.48 -4.94
CA TYR A 255 16.86 2.40 -4.27
C TYR A 255 15.97 1.15 -4.11
N GLU A 256 15.88 0.39 -5.21
CA GLU A 256 14.98 -0.74 -5.40
C GLU A 256 15.71 -1.84 -6.19
N TYR A 257 15.38 -3.12 -5.94
CA TYR A 257 16.01 -4.26 -6.63
C TYR A 257 15.78 -4.22 -8.15
N ALA A 258 14.57 -3.85 -8.56
CA ALA A 258 14.19 -3.64 -9.97
C ALA A 258 15.13 -2.66 -10.69
N LYS A 259 15.69 -1.70 -9.96
CA LYS A 259 16.53 -0.61 -10.45
C LYS A 259 18.02 -0.86 -10.26
N ARG A 260 18.42 -2.08 -9.89
CA ARG A 260 19.82 -2.39 -9.50
C ARG A 260 20.84 -2.03 -10.58
N GLU A 261 20.49 -2.12 -11.86
CA GLU A 261 21.39 -1.81 -12.97
C GLU A 261 21.78 -0.32 -13.03
N THR A 262 20.90 0.57 -12.57
CA THR A 262 21.14 2.02 -12.51
C THR A 262 21.53 2.48 -11.12
N CYS A 263 20.86 1.96 -10.08
CA CYS A 263 21.05 2.44 -8.72
C CYS A 263 22.35 1.92 -8.07
N VAL A 264 22.75 0.67 -8.31
CA VAL A 264 23.97 0.09 -7.70
C VAL A 264 25.23 0.85 -8.14
N PRO A 265 25.48 1.12 -9.44
CA PRO A 265 26.66 1.88 -9.86
C PRO A 265 26.72 3.30 -9.28
N LEU A 266 25.58 4.00 -9.18
CA LEU A 266 25.55 5.36 -8.62
C LEU A 266 25.76 5.34 -7.11
N LEU A 267 25.15 4.38 -6.40
CA LEU A 267 25.37 4.16 -4.97
C LEU A 267 26.82 3.79 -4.68
N GLU A 268 27.41 2.89 -5.47
CA GLU A 268 28.83 2.54 -5.41
C GLU A 268 29.70 3.79 -5.53
N ALA A 269 29.52 4.59 -6.58
CA ALA A 269 30.33 5.79 -6.80
C ALA A 269 30.23 6.78 -5.63
N ARG A 270 29.02 7.06 -5.13
CA ARG A 270 28.78 7.94 -3.99
C ARG A 270 29.42 7.39 -2.72
N LEU A 271 29.26 6.10 -2.43
CA LEU A 271 29.79 5.47 -1.23
C LEU A 271 31.31 5.34 -1.26
N LEU A 272 31.93 5.06 -2.41
CA LEU A 272 33.39 5.04 -2.54
C LEU A 272 34.00 6.40 -2.22
N GLU A 273 33.34 7.51 -2.59
CA GLU A 273 33.79 8.84 -2.18
C GLU A 273 33.72 9.02 -0.65
N LEU A 274 32.62 8.59 -0.01
CA LEU A 274 32.51 8.62 1.46
C LEU A 274 33.54 7.70 2.14
N CYS A 275 33.79 6.51 1.58
CA CYS A 275 34.79 5.56 2.07
C CYS A 275 36.19 6.14 1.99
N ALA A 276 36.56 6.80 0.88
CA ALA A 276 37.84 7.46 0.73
C ALA A 276 38.06 8.55 1.80
N MET A 277 37.02 9.36 2.06
CA MET A 277 37.05 10.39 3.11
C MET A 277 37.16 9.78 4.51
N ALA A 278 36.39 8.74 4.81
CA ALA A 278 36.44 8.05 6.09
C ALA A 278 37.79 7.36 6.33
N LYS A 279 38.33 6.67 5.31
CA LYS A 279 39.66 6.04 5.32
C LYS A 279 40.77 7.04 5.58
N GLN A 280 40.76 8.20 4.92
CA GLN A 280 41.80 9.23 5.10
C GLN A 280 41.90 9.71 6.56
N ALA A 281 40.79 9.70 7.29
CA ALA A 281 40.72 10.11 8.68
C ALA A 281 40.65 8.93 9.68
N ASN A 282 40.75 7.69 9.19
CA ASN A 282 40.58 6.46 9.97
C ASN A 282 39.29 6.42 10.80
N LEU A 283 38.18 6.85 10.19
CA LEU A 283 36.83 6.85 10.79
C LEU A 283 36.05 5.60 10.36
N GLY A 284 35.05 5.23 11.15
CA GLY A 284 34.10 4.17 10.78
C GLY A 284 33.00 4.68 9.85
N LEU A 285 32.55 3.84 8.91
CA LEU A 285 31.38 4.10 8.07
C LEU A 285 30.51 2.85 8.01
N THR A 286 29.30 2.92 8.57
CA THR A 286 28.35 1.80 8.61
C THR A 286 27.17 2.06 7.68
N ILE A 287 26.88 1.12 6.79
CA ILE A 287 25.64 1.10 5.98
C ILE A 287 24.51 0.53 6.85
N ASP A 288 23.47 1.33 7.10
CA ASP A 288 22.31 0.88 7.86
C ASP A 288 21.44 -0.09 7.04
N ALA A 289 20.74 -0.99 7.73
CA ALA A 289 19.78 -1.91 7.14
C ALA A 289 18.36 -1.30 7.15
N GLU A 290 17.63 -1.48 6.06
CA GLU A 290 16.31 -0.89 5.79
C GLU A 290 15.24 -1.99 5.69
N GLU A 291 14.27 -1.89 4.78
CA GLU A 291 13.24 -2.90 4.55
C GLU A 291 13.79 -4.22 3.97
N ALA A 292 13.03 -5.31 4.12
CA ALA A 292 13.48 -6.66 3.75
C ALA A 292 13.72 -6.86 2.24
N ASP A 293 12.93 -6.17 1.40
CA ASP A 293 13.05 -6.17 -0.07
C ASP A 293 14.35 -5.50 -0.57
N ARG A 294 15.00 -4.69 0.27
CA ARG A 294 16.24 -3.96 -0.03
C ARG A 294 17.50 -4.71 0.39
N LEU A 295 17.39 -5.85 1.07
CA LEU A 295 18.55 -6.57 1.59
C LEU A 295 19.49 -6.99 0.46
N GLU A 296 19.00 -7.66 -0.58
CA GLU A 296 19.88 -8.21 -1.62
C GLU A 296 20.56 -7.11 -2.46
N VAL A 297 19.84 -6.04 -2.80
CA VAL A 297 20.44 -4.89 -3.48
C VAL A 297 21.49 -4.17 -2.62
N SER A 298 21.32 -4.16 -1.28
CA SER A 298 22.35 -3.66 -0.36
C SER A 298 23.62 -4.52 -0.38
N LEU A 299 23.48 -5.84 -0.52
CA LEU A 299 24.61 -6.77 -0.58
C LEU A 299 25.35 -6.66 -1.92
N LEU A 300 24.65 -6.38 -3.03
CA LEU A 300 25.29 -6.03 -4.30
C LEU A 300 26.17 -4.79 -4.17
N VAL A 301 25.66 -3.74 -3.52
CA VAL A 301 26.44 -2.52 -3.24
C VAL A 301 27.66 -2.84 -2.38
N LEU A 302 27.48 -3.60 -1.28
CA LEU A 302 28.59 -3.99 -0.41
C LEU A 302 29.66 -4.79 -1.17
N SER A 303 29.27 -5.76 -2.01
CA SER A 303 30.20 -6.54 -2.82
C SER A 303 31.08 -5.65 -3.70
N ARG A 304 30.48 -4.65 -4.37
CA ARG A 304 31.21 -3.66 -5.18
C ARG A 304 32.20 -2.83 -4.35
N LEU A 305 31.80 -2.42 -3.14
CA LEU A 305 32.68 -1.68 -2.23
C LEU A 305 33.87 -2.51 -1.73
N LEU A 306 33.66 -3.80 -1.42
CA LEU A 306 34.71 -4.71 -0.98
C LEU A 306 35.72 -4.99 -2.10
N ALA A 307 35.23 -5.10 -3.34
CA ALA A 307 36.06 -5.31 -4.52
C ALA A 307 36.94 -4.10 -4.89
N SER A 308 36.60 -2.90 -4.43
CA SER A 308 37.33 -1.66 -4.76
C SER A 308 38.66 -1.54 -4.02
N ASP A 309 39.69 -1.00 -4.68
CA ASP A 309 40.97 -0.66 -4.06
C ASP A 309 40.86 0.49 -3.05
N VAL A 310 39.81 1.32 -3.15
CA VAL A 310 39.56 2.43 -2.22
C VAL A 310 39.46 1.91 -0.78
N THR A 311 38.84 0.76 -0.58
CA THR A 311 38.61 0.16 0.75
C THR A 311 39.77 -0.71 1.23
N SER A 312 40.79 -0.96 0.41
CA SER A 312 41.97 -1.76 0.80
C SER A 312 42.75 -1.13 1.96
N GLY A 313 43.15 -1.94 2.95
CA GLY A 313 43.92 -1.47 4.11
C GLY A 313 43.17 -0.53 5.05
N TRP A 314 41.83 -0.55 5.02
CA TRP A 314 40.97 0.21 5.94
C TRP A 314 39.85 -0.69 6.47
N ASP A 315 39.84 -0.89 7.78
CA ASP A 315 38.94 -1.84 8.45
C ASP A 315 37.63 -1.16 8.92
N GLY A 316 37.37 0.08 8.48
CA GLY A 316 36.26 0.92 8.97
C GLY A 316 34.96 0.80 8.18
N LEU A 317 34.94 0.08 7.07
CA LEU A 317 33.70 -0.22 6.35
C LEU A 317 32.84 -1.17 7.19
N GLY A 318 31.54 -0.94 7.21
CA GLY A 318 30.62 -1.87 7.85
C GLY A 318 29.21 -1.81 7.33
N LEU A 319 28.40 -2.75 7.82
CA LEU A 319 26.96 -2.82 7.56
C LEU A 319 26.20 -3.23 8.82
N ALA A 320 24.90 -2.94 8.85
CA ALA A 320 23.98 -3.51 9.82
C ALA A 320 23.29 -4.77 9.28
N ILE A 321 23.01 -5.74 10.14
CA ILE A 321 22.24 -6.95 9.85
C ILE A 321 21.11 -7.07 10.89
N GLN A 322 19.89 -7.36 10.42
CA GLN A 322 18.69 -7.38 11.25
C GLN A 322 18.32 -8.83 11.62
N ALA A 323 18.50 -9.19 12.89
CA ALA A 323 18.24 -10.53 13.41
C ALA A 323 16.77 -10.96 13.36
N TYR A 324 15.82 -10.03 13.24
CA TYR A 324 14.40 -10.35 13.09
C TYR A 324 14.04 -10.96 11.73
N GLN A 325 14.94 -10.90 10.73
CA GLN A 325 14.72 -11.48 9.41
C GLN A 325 15.12 -12.94 9.43
N ARG A 326 14.39 -13.75 8.66
CA ARG A 326 14.66 -15.20 8.55
C ARG A 326 16.01 -15.52 7.89
N ARG A 327 16.55 -14.58 7.12
CA ARG A 327 17.84 -14.68 6.41
C ARG A 327 19.05 -14.21 7.22
N ALA A 328 18.88 -13.71 8.44
CA ALA A 328 19.95 -13.00 9.16
C ALA A 328 21.24 -13.83 9.34
N LEU A 329 21.12 -15.10 9.72
CA LEU A 329 22.27 -15.98 9.90
C LEU A 329 22.98 -16.31 8.57
N PRO A 330 22.26 -16.75 7.50
CA PRO A 330 22.86 -16.88 6.16
C PRO A 330 23.54 -15.61 5.63
N VAL A 331 23.01 -14.43 5.94
CA VAL A 331 23.63 -13.15 5.53
C VAL A 331 24.98 -12.95 6.21
N ILE A 332 25.13 -13.33 7.48
CA ILE A 332 26.42 -13.25 8.18
C ILE A 332 27.45 -14.14 7.51
N ASP A 333 27.05 -15.35 7.09
CA ASP A 333 27.92 -16.29 6.36
C ASP A 333 28.36 -15.71 5.03
N TRP A 334 27.42 -15.17 4.25
CA TRP A 334 27.71 -14.53 2.97
C TRP A 334 28.67 -13.33 3.13
N VAL A 335 28.41 -12.47 4.12
CA VAL A 335 29.23 -11.30 4.41
C VAL A 335 30.66 -11.69 4.82
N HIS A 336 30.80 -12.73 5.66
CA HIS A 336 32.12 -13.26 6.05
C HIS A 336 32.89 -13.78 4.84
N GLN A 337 32.23 -14.59 3.99
CA GLN A 337 32.83 -15.12 2.77
C GLN A 337 33.22 -14.02 1.78
N ALA A 338 32.40 -12.98 1.62
CA ALA A 338 32.69 -11.85 0.75
C ALA A 338 33.90 -11.05 1.27
N ALA A 339 33.99 -10.81 2.58
CA ALA A 339 35.12 -10.15 3.21
C ALA A 339 36.42 -10.97 3.07
N GLU A 340 36.34 -12.29 3.25
CA GLU A 340 37.47 -13.21 3.05
C GLU A 340 37.96 -13.20 1.60
N SER A 341 37.04 -13.31 0.63
CA SER A 341 37.35 -13.38 -0.81
C SER A 341 38.05 -12.12 -1.33
N HIS A 342 37.77 -10.96 -0.73
CA HIS A 342 38.40 -9.69 -1.08
C HIS A 342 39.55 -9.29 -0.15
N ASP A 343 39.92 -10.13 0.83
CA ASP A 343 40.92 -9.81 1.86
C ASP A 343 40.63 -8.47 2.54
N ARG A 344 39.45 -8.36 3.15
CA ARG A 344 38.98 -7.18 3.87
C ARG A 344 38.58 -7.54 5.29
N ASN A 345 38.85 -6.64 6.22
CA ASN A 345 38.20 -6.65 7.53
C ASN A 345 37.08 -5.62 7.52
N ILE A 346 35.94 -5.97 8.12
CA ILE A 346 34.79 -5.08 8.20
C ILE A 346 34.17 -5.10 9.59
N THR A 347 33.39 -4.07 9.88
CA THR A 347 32.54 -4.02 11.08
C THR A 347 31.13 -4.50 10.75
N VAL A 348 30.52 -5.31 11.62
CA VAL A 348 29.13 -5.75 11.44
C VAL A 348 28.31 -5.37 12.66
N ARG A 349 27.31 -4.52 12.45
CA ARG A 349 26.32 -4.12 13.45
C ARG A 349 25.16 -5.10 13.46
N LEU A 350 25.08 -5.94 14.49
CA LEU A 350 23.91 -6.78 14.69
C LEU A 350 22.82 -5.97 15.43
N VAL A 351 21.66 -5.83 14.82
CA VAL A 351 20.46 -5.21 15.40
C VAL A 351 19.32 -6.24 15.42
N LYS A 352 18.23 -5.98 16.15
CA LYS A 352 17.01 -6.79 16.00
C LYS A 352 16.31 -6.46 14.68
N GLY A 353 15.78 -5.24 14.55
CA GLY A 353 15.10 -4.74 13.35
C GLY A 353 14.16 -3.58 13.70
N ALA A 354 13.80 -2.77 12.70
CA ALA A 354 13.07 -1.50 12.93
C ALA A 354 11.83 -1.32 12.04
N TYR A 355 11.51 -2.29 11.17
CA TYR A 355 10.42 -2.20 10.18
C TYR A 355 9.37 -3.30 10.34
N TRP A 356 9.31 -3.94 11.51
CA TRP A 356 8.60 -5.21 11.70
C TRP A 356 7.12 -5.14 11.29
N ASP A 357 6.41 -4.12 11.73
CA ASP A 357 5.00 -3.91 11.39
C ASP A 357 4.76 -3.65 9.89
N THR A 358 5.69 -2.96 9.25
CA THR A 358 5.71 -2.71 7.81
C THR A 358 5.89 -4.02 7.05
N GLU A 359 6.79 -4.90 7.50
CA GLU A 359 7.00 -6.21 6.87
C GLU A 359 5.79 -7.14 7.04
N ILE A 360 5.10 -7.10 8.20
CA ILE A 360 3.84 -7.85 8.39
C ILE A 360 2.76 -7.33 7.42
N LYS A 361 2.57 -6.00 7.34
CA LYS A 361 1.58 -5.40 6.43
C LYS A 361 1.88 -5.72 4.97
N ARG A 362 3.12 -5.49 4.51
CA ARG A 362 3.53 -5.73 3.12
C ARG A 362 3.34 -7.19 2.71
N ALA A 363 3.75 -8.14 3.54
CA ALA A 363 3.57 -9.56 3.24
C ALA A 363 2.08 -9.95 3.09
N GLN A 364 1.19 -9.35 3.90
CA GLN A 364 -0.26 -9.55 3.79
C GLN A 364 -0.84 -8.91 2.52
N GLU A 365 -0.48 -7.65 2.23
CA GLU A 365 -0.90 -6.94 1.01
C GLU A 365 -0.45 -7.69 -0.25
N MET A 366 0.76 -8.25 -0.23
CA MET A 366 1.32 -9.07 -1.31
C MET A 366 0.77 -10.49 -1.34
N GLY A 367 0.11 -10.98 -0.28
CA GLY A 367 -0.38 -12.37 -0.23
C GLY A 367 0.74 -13.40 -0.29
N LEU A 368 1.86 -13.14 0.38
CA LEU A 368 3.01 -14.05 0.43
C LEU A 368 2.71 -15.32 1.23
N GLU A 369 3.46 -16.39 0.98
CA GLU A 369 3.28 -17.67 1.69
C GLU A 369 3.67 -17.57 3.18
N SER A 370 4.63 -16.72 3.51
CA SER A 370 5.03 -16.46 4.89
C SER A 370 5.56 -15.04 5.07
N TYR A 371 6.01 -14.72 6.28
CA TYR A 371 6.63 -13.44 6.60
C TYR A 371 8.15 -13.50 6.39
N PRO A 372 8.79 -12.41 5.91
CA PRO A 372 10.26 -12.34 5.86
C PRO A 372 10.91 -12.13 7.24
N VAL A 373 10.08 -11.87 8.25
CA VAL A 373 10.46 -11.65 9.65
C VAL A 373 9.81 -12.69 10.57
N PHE A 374 10.34 -12.82 11.78
CA PHE A 374 9.70 -13.60 12.85
C PHE A 374 8.43 -12.90 13.35
N THR A 375 7.40 -13.68 13.68
CA THR A 375 6.12 -13.15 14.22
C THR A 375 6.13 -13.06 15.75
N ARG A 376 7.07 -13.74 16.41
CA ARG A 376 7.30 -13.62 17.85
C ARG A 376 8.60 -12.90 18.18
N LYS A 377 8.55 -12.13 19.26
CA LYS A 377 9.72 -11.43 19.80
C LYS A 377 10.78 -12.43 20.30
N GLU A 378 10.38 -13.52 20.96
CA GLU A 378 11.32 -14.53 21.46
C GLU A 378 12.11 -15.18 20.32
N HIS A 379 11.48 -15.43 19.17
CA HIS A 379 12.15 -15.96 17.99
C HIS A 379 13.19 -14.98 17.44
N THR A 380 12.89 -13.68 17.43
CA THR A 380 13.88 -12.63 17.10
C THR A 380 15.04 -12.63 18.10
N ASP A 381 14.78 -12.82 19.40
CA ASP A 381 15.83 -12.89 20.41
C ASP A 381 16.72 -14.12 20.23
N ILE A 382 16.13 -15.29 19.95
CA ILE A 382 16.86 -16.53 19.63
C ILE A 382 17.74 -16.32 18.40
N SER A 383 17.18 -15.76 17.32
CA SER A 383 17.91 -15.42 16.11
C SER A 383 19.08 -14.47 16.39
N TYR A 384 18.85 -13.45 17.22
CA TYR A 384 19.90 -12.51 17.62
C TYR A 384 21.04 -13.20 18.38
N LEU A 385 20.74 -14.14 19.29
CA LEU A 385 21.77 -14.91 19.99
C LEU A 385 22.55 -15.85 19.06
N ALA A 386 21.86 -16.53 18.15
CA ALA A 386 22.49 -17.40 17.15
C ALA A 386 23.41 -16.60 16.21
N CYS A 387 22.92 -15.46 15.71
CA CYS A 387 23.70 -14.52 14.92
C CYS A 387 24.91 -13.98 15.69
N ALA A 388 24.75 -13.67 16.98
CA ALA A 388 25.85 -13.20 17.82
C ALA A 388 26.93 -14.26 18.03
N ARG A 389 26.53 -15.52 18.29
CA ARG A 389 27.45 -16.66 18.34
C ARG A 389 28.25 -16.78 17.03
N ARG A 390 27.56 -16.68 15.89
CA ARG A 390 28.20 -16.78 14.59
C ARG A 390 29.17 -15.63 14.30
N LEU A 391 28.79 -14.39 14.60
CA LEU A 391 29.68 -13.23 14.45
C LEU A 391 30.94 -13.33 15.30
N LEU A 392 30.83 -13.85 16.53
CA LEU A 392 32.01 -14.16 17.36
C LEU A 392 32.89 -15.20 16.67
N ALA A 393 32.33 -16.22 16.00
CA ALA A 393 33.14 -17.19 15.26
C ALA A 393 33.83 -16.59 14.00
N CYS A 394 33.33 -15.49 13.44
CA CYS A 394 33.88 -14.80 12.26
C CYS A 394 34.93 -13.72 12.57
N GLY A 395 35.49 -13.71 13.78
CA GLY A 395 36.33 -12.60 14.23
C GLY A 395 37.72 -12.49 13.57
N ASP A 396 38.04 -13.39 12.64
CA ASP A 396 39.19 -13.31 11.75
C ASP A 396 39.02 -12.23 10.66
N ARG A 397 37.78 -11.90 10.28
CA ARG A 397 37.44 -10.87 9.27
C ARG A 397 36.43 -9.84 9.74
N ILE A 398 35.67 -10.14 10.77
CA ILE A 398 34.54 -9.30 11.21
C ILE A 398 34.80 -8.78 12.62
N TYR A 399 34.72 -7.46 12.80
CA TYR A 399 34.60 -6.82 14.10
C TYR A 399 33.13 -6.71 14.51
N PRO A 400 32.65 -7.49 15.51
CA PRO A 400 31.24 -7.51 15.87
C PRO A 400 30.82 -6.28 16.68
N GLN A 401 29.70 -5.68 16.32
CA GLN A 401 29.08 -4.56 17.04
C GLN A 401 27.65 -4.95 17.45
N PHE A 402 27.42 -5.19 18.74
CA PHE A 402 26.13 -5.69 19.23
C PHE A 402 25.23 -4.55 19.71
N ALA A 403 24.24 -4.17 18.92
CA ALA A 403 23.30 -3.11 19.25
C ALA A 403 22.07 -3.65 19.99
N THR A 404 22.02 -3.46 21.31
CA THR A 404 20.89 -3.93 22.13
C THR A 404 20.74 -3.15 23.43
N HIS A 405 19.50 -2.93 23.86
CA HIS A 405 19.20 -2.40 25.19
C HIS A 405 18.68 -3.48 26.15
N ASN A 406 18.58 -4.73 25.68
CA ASN A 406 18.06 -5.84 26.46
C ASN A 406 19.18 -6.46 27.32
N ALA A 407 18.98 -6.47 28.64
CA ALA A 407 19.99 -6.98 29.58
C ALA A 407 20.28 -8.48 29.42
N HIS A 408 19.27 -9.30 29.08
CA HIS A 408 19.47 -10.72 28.81
C HIS A 408 20.34 -10.94 27.57
N SER A 409 20.04 -10.25 26.45
CA SER A 409 20.87 -10.31 25.24
C SER A 409 22.31 -9.88 25.53
N ALA A 410 22.50 -8.80 26.31
CA ALA A 410 23.83 -8.34 26.70
C ALA A 410 24.57 -9.38 27.55
N ALA A 411 23.94 -9.92 28.60
CA ALA A 411 24.52 -10.96 29.45
C ALA A 411 24.92 -12.21 28.65
N ALA A 412 24.06 -12.65 27.73
CA ALA A 412 24.34 -13.78 26.86
C ALA A 412 25.56 -13.54 25.96
N ILE A 413 25.70 -12.35 25.38
CA ILE A 413 26.88 -12.00 24.58
C ILE A 413 28.14 -11.95 25.44
N VAL A 414 28.06 -11.36 26.64
CA VAL A 414 29.19 -11.33 27.58
C VAL A 414 29.64 -12.74 27.93
N HIS A 415 28.70 -13.65 28.19
CA HIS A 415 28.97 -15.07 28.43
C HIS A 415 29.66 -15.73 27.23
N MET A 416 29.08 -15.59 26.03
CA MET A 416 29.62 -16.17 24.80
C MET A 416 30.99 -15.61 24.42
N ALA A 417 31.27 -14.34 24.71
CA ALA A 417 32.55 -13.69 24.45
C ALA A 417 33.64 -14.12 25.45
N GLY A 418 33.28 -14.44 26.69
CA GLY A 418 34.24 -14.79 27.74
C GLY A 418 35.27 -13.68 27.96
N THR A 419 36.55 -13.98 27.73
CA THR A 419 37.66 -13.01 27.88
C THR A 419 37.88 -12.13 26.66
N ARG A 420 37.16 -12.37 25.56
CA ARG A 420 37.28 -11.65 24.30
C ARG A 420 36.86 -10.18 24.42
N ARG A 421 37.60 -9.25 23.81
CA ARG A 421 37.35 -7.79 23.86
C ARG A 421 37.49 -7.06 22.51
N ASP A 422 37.77 -7.76 21.42
CA ASP A 422 37.70 -7.30 20.03
C ASP A 422 36.25 -7.26 19.52
N LEU A 423 35.38 -6.61 20.29
CA LEU A 423 33.97 -6.36 19.98
C LEU A 423 33.51 -5.09 20.70
N GLU A 424 32.38 -4.53 20.26
CA GLU A 424 31.73 -3.42 20.96
C GLU A 424 30.23 -3.68 21.17
N PHE A 425 29.66 -3.03 22.19
CA PHE A 425 28.22 -2.88 22.33
C PHE A 425 27.78 -1.53 21.80
N GLN A 426 26.58 -1.48 21.23
CA GLN A 426 25.99 -0.23 20.75
C GLN A 426 24.65 0.06 21.37
N ARG A 427 24.36 1.35 21.50
CA ARG A 427 23.09 1.86 22.03
C ARG A 427 22.63 3.08 21.27
N LEU A 428 21.46 3.56 21.62
CA LEU A 428 20.87 4.76 21.06
C LEU A 428 21.09 5.93 22.02
N TYR A 429 21.33 7.12 21.47
CA TYR A 429 21.42 8.33 22.27
C TYR A 429 20.11 8.58 23.03
N GLY A 430 20.23 8.90 24.33
CA GLY A 430 19.07 9.14 25.20
C GLY A 430 18.37 7.87 25.70
N MET A 431 18.90 6.67 25.41
CA MET A 431 18.27 5.40 25.80
C MET A 431 19.26 4.44 26.46
N SER A 432 18.82 3.81 27.55
CA SER A 432 19.55 2.75 28.30
C SER A 432 21.01 3.10 28.64
N ASP A 433 21.24 4.32 29.14
CA ASP A 433 22.57 4.77 29.59
C ASP A 433 23.14 3.84 30.66
N GLY A 434 22.31 3.40 31.62
CA GLY A 434 22.73 2.58 32.75
C GLY A 434 23.34 1.22 32.37
N LEU A 435 22.74 0.50 31.40
CA LEU A 435 23.22 -0.83 31.00
C LEU A 435 24.63 -0.74 30.43
N HIS A 436 24.83 0.24 29.56
CA HIS A 436 26.07 0.41 28.85
C HIS A 436 27.17 1.01 29.73
N GLU A 437 26.82 1.79 30.75
CA GLU A 437 27.79 2.19 31.77
C GLU A 437 28.35 1.00 32.56
N VAL A 438 27.51 0.00 32.88
CA VAL A 438 27.96 -1.24 33.54
C VAL A 438 28.88 -2.04 32.61
N LEU A 439 28.45 -2.24 31.35
CA LEU A 439 29.26 -2.95 30.34
C LEU A 439 30.63 -2.28 30.12
N ALA A 440 30.68 -0.94 30.07
CA ALA A 440 31.92 -0.20 29.93
C ALA A 440 32.80 -0.30 31.19
N LYS A 441 32.30 0.20 32.32
CA LYS A 441 33.12 0.47 33.52
C LYS A 441 33.42 -0.78 34.33
N GLN A 442 32.51 -1.75 34.36
CA GLN A 442 32.64 -2.95 35.18
C GLN A 442 33.13 -4.15 34.37
N MET A 443 32.76 -4.24 33.09
CA MET A 443 33.07 -5.40 32.24
C MET A 443 34.13 -5.13 31.15
N GLY A 444 34.48 -3.86 30.93
CA GLY A 444 35.58 -3.44 30.07
C GLY A 444 35.29 -3.52 28.56
N PHE A 445 34.03 -3.40 28.15
CA PHE A 445 33.66 -3.38 26.74
C PHE A 445 33.63 -1.97 26.15
N ASN A 446 33.96 -1.86 24.86
CA ASN A 446 33.77 -0.62 24.10
C ASN A 446 32.28 -0.35 23.90
N ILE A 447 31.87 0.90 24.07
CA ILE A 447 30.47 1.34 23.89
C ILE A 447 30.39 2.42 22.83
N ARG A 448 29.64 2.16 21.76
CA ARG A 448 29.29 3.16 20.74
C ARG A 448 27.85 3.63 20.87
N THR A 449 27.66 4.93 20.94
CA THR A 449 26.33 5.56 21.00
C THR A 449 25.93 6.06 19.61
N TYR A 450 24.86 5.49 19.07
CA TYR A 450 24.21 5.90 17.83
C TYR A 450 23.41 7.19 18.06
N ALA A 451 23.81 8.27 17.39
CA ALA A 451 23.39 9.63 17.69
C ALA A 451 22.72 10.32 16.49
N PRO A 452 21.40 10.57 16.55
CA PRO A 452 20.68 11.28 15.50
C PRO A 452 21.10 12.75 15.39
N VAL A 453 21.27 13.22 14.16
CA VAL A 453 21.70 14.58 13.79
C VAL A 453 20.90 15.06 12.58
N GLY A 454 20.09 16.09 12.75
CA GLY A 454 19.30 16.66 11.66
C GLY A 454 18.31 17.72 12.10
N ARG A 455 17.70 18.41 11.14
CA ARG A 455 16.73 19.47 11.45
C ARG A 455 15.46 18.83 12.04
N HIS A 456 14.73 19.58 12.86
CA HIS A 456 13.50 19.07 13.50
C HIS A 456 12.46 18.55 12.49
N LYS A 457 12.39 19.10 11.27
CA LYS A 457 11.47 18.60 10.23
C LYS A 457 11.86 17.22 9.67
N ASP A 458 13.16 16.92 9.66
CA ASP A 458 13.71 15.65 9.16
C ASP A 458 13.70 14.58 10.29
N LEU A 459 13.45 15.00 11.54
CA LEU A 459 13.46 14.14 12.75
C LEU A 459 12.15 13.41 12.99
N LEU A 460 11.01 14.02 12.67
CA LEU A 460 9.75 13.62 13.30
C LEU A 460 9.16 12.29 12.79
N PRO A 461 9.23 11.94 11.49
CA PRO A 461 8.89 10.59 11.03
C PRO A 461 9.78 9.52 11.66
N TYR A 462 11.08 9.80 11.76
CA TYR A 462 12.04 8.96 12.48
C TYR A 462 11.69 8.83 13.98
N LEU A 463 11.23 9.91 14.61
CA LEU A 463 10.89 9.94 16.04
C LEU A 463 9.71 9.01 16.36
N VAL A 464 8.69 8.93 15.49
CA VAL A 464 7.58 7.99 15.68
C VAL A 464 8.08 6.56 15.64
N ARG A 465 8.87 6.19 14.62
CA ARG A 465 9.46 4.84 14.50
C ARG A 465 10.34 4.51 15.71
N ARG A 466 11.15 5.47 16.16
CA ARG A 466 12.03 5.34 17.32
C ARG A 466 11.27 5.11 18.63
N LEU A 467 10.14 5.80 18.79
CA LEU A 467 9.28 5.63 19.96
C LEU A 467 8.51 4.32 19.91
N LEU A 468 8.09 3.87 18.73
CA LEU A 468 7.49 2.54 18.55
C LEU A 468 8.48 1.42 18.91
N GLU A 469 9.73 1.52 18.45
CA GLU A 469 10.81 0.54 18.71
C GLU A 469 11.01 0.27 20.22
N ASN A 470 10.89 1.31 21.05
CA ASN A 470 11.24 1.23 22.47
C ASN A 470 10.05 1.38 23.43
N GLY A 471 8.91 1.88 22.95
CA GLY A 471 7.67 2.09 23.70
C GLY A 471 6.63 0.98 23.48
N ALA A 472 6.91 -0.02 22.64
CA ALA A 472 6.08 -1.23 22.55
C ALA A 472 5.99 -1.94 23.92
N ASN A 473 4.87 -2.63 24.19
CA ASN A 473 4.61 -3.27 25.48
C ASN A 473 5.65 -4.36 25.82
N ASN A 474 6.18 -5.03 24.80
CA ASN A 474 7.21 -6.07 24.92
C ASN A 474 8.65 -5.53 24.86
N SER A 475 8.84 -4.20 24.80
CA SER A 475 10.16 -3.59 24.85
C SER A 475 10.74 -3.66 26.27
N PHE A 476 11.98 -4.12 26.38
CA PHE A 476 12.73 -4.15 27.66
C PHE A 476 12.79 -2.77 28.33
N VAL A 477 12.94 -1.69 27.55
CA VAL A 477 13.03 -0.31 28.07
C VAL A 477 11.71 0.13 28.71
N ASN A 478 10.57 -0.35 28.20
CA ASN A 478 9.27 -0.07 28.77
C ASN A 478 9.02 -0.93 30.02
N GLN A 479 9.29 -2.24 29.92
CA GLN A 479 9.05 -3.21 31.00
C GLN A 479 9.93 -2.98 32.24
N ILE A 480 11.15 -2.45 32.10
CA ILE A 480 12.01 -2.18 33.26
C ILE A 480 11.45 -1.08 34.18
N LEU A 481 10.64 -0.17 33.62
CA LEU A 481 9.99 0.93 34.34
C LEU A 481 8.66 0.51 34.96
N ASP A 482 8.12 -0.64 34.57
CA ASP A 482 6.86 -1.18 35.09
C ASP A 482 7.09 -1.93 36.40
N PRO A 483 6.54 -1.46 37.54
CA PRO A 483 6.69 -2.12 38.83
C PRO A 483 5.95 -3.46 38.94
N SER A 484 5.06 -3.79 37.99
CA SER A 484 4.33 -5.06 37.97
C SER A 484 5.11 -6.22 37.35
N VAL A 485 6.16 -5.93 36.58
CA VAL A 485 7.04 -6.93 35.96
C VAL A 485 8.14 -7.32 36.95
N THR A 486 8.42 -8.60 37.18
CA THR A 486 9.53 -8.98 38.07
C THR A 486 10.88 -8.95 37.34
N ASP A 487 12.02 -8.99 38.06
CA ASP A 487 13.34 -9.04 37.41
C ASP A 487 13.49 -10.31 36.58
N ALA A 488 12.93 -11.43 37.06
CA ALA A 488 12.94 -12.72 36.36
C ALA A 488 12.12 -12.69 35.06
N ASP A 489 10.96 -12.00 35.06
CA ASP A 489 10.13 -11.84 33.86
C ASP A 489 10.85 -10.98 32.81
N LEU A 490 11.55 -9.93 33.25
CA LEU A 490 12.23 -8.98 32.37
C LEU A 490 13.40 -9.61 31.59
N VAL A 491 14.03 -10.63 32.15
CA VAL A 491 15.23 -11.30 31.61
C VAL A 491 14.99 -12.79 31.39
N SER A 492 13.75 -13.18 31.09
CA SER A 492 13.40 -14.56 30.76
C SER A 492 14.27 -15.13 29.63
N ASP A 493 14.72 -16.38 29.75
CA ASP A 493 15.44 -17.08 28.69
C ASP A 493 14.50 -17.33 27.48
N PRO A 494 14.76 -16.69 26.32
CA PRO A 494 13.87 -16.78 25.18
C PRO A 494 13.76 -18.20 24.62
N ILE A 495 14.79 -19.06 24.79
CA ILE A 495 14.74 -20.45 24.31
C ILE A 495 13.80 -21.27 25.20
N THR A 496 13.85 -21.08 26.52
CA THR A 496 12.95 -21.76 27.45
C THR A 496 11.51 -21.32 27.23
N VAL A 497 11.25 -20.01 27.10
CA VAL A 497 9.92 -19.48 26.80
C VAL A 497 9.40 -20.03 25.47
N ALA A 498 10.25 -20.07 24.42
CA ALA A 498 9.85 -20.61 23.12
C ALA A 498 9.52 -22.11 23.15
N ALA A 499 10.22 -22.88 23.97
CA ALA A 499 9.96 -24.30 24.13
C ALA A 499 8.57 -24.59 24.74
N GLU A 500 8.05 -23.71 25.60
CA GLU A 500 6.74 -23.88 26.26
C GLU A 500 5.57 -23.91 25.26
N TYR A 501 5.64 -23.12 24.19
CA TYR A 501 4.66 -23.11 23.11
C TYR A 501 5.13 -23.85 21.83
N GLY A 502 6.23 -24.60 21.93
CA GLY A 502 6.75 -25.43 20.85
C GLY A 502 7.32 -24.67 19.64
N PHE A 503 7.80 -23.43 19.84
CA PHE A 503 8.35 -22.56 18.80
C PHE A 503 7.34 -22.16 17.70
N THR A 504 6.04 -22.27 17.96
CA THR A 504 5.00 -21.92 17.00
C THR A 504 4.92 -20.40 16.76
N PRO A 505 4.49 -19.93 15.57
CA PRO A 505 4.24 -18.51 15.29
C PRO A 505 3.28 -17.84 16.27
N HIS A 506 3.21 -16.50 16.24
CA HIS A 506 2.29 -15.76 17.12
C HIS A 506 0.82 -16.03 16.73
N PRO A 507 -0.05 -16.53 17.64
CA PRO A 507 -1.39 -16.99 17.28
C PRO A 507 -2.35 -15.87 16.84
N GLN A 508 -2.06 -14.62 17.20
CA GLN A 508 -2.87 -13.46 16.80
C GLN A 508 -2.39 -12.80 15.51
N ILE A 509 -1.25 -13.23 14.97
CA ILE A 509 -0.77 -12.78 13.66
C ILE A 509 -1.13 -13.87 12.67
N HIS A 510 -2.21 -13.67 11.93
CA HIS A 510 -2.62 -14.62 10.90
C HIS A 510 -1.51 -14.80 9.86
N ALA A 511 -1.48 -15.94 9.17
CA ALA A 511 -0.59 -16.11 8.02
C ALA A 511 -0.88 -15.01 6.97
N PRO A 512 0.09 -14.62 6.10
CA PRO A 512 -0.13 -13.47 5.24
C PRO A 512 -1.31 -13.65 4.28
N ARG A 513 -1.65 -14.89 3.88
CA ARG A 513 -2.84 -15.21 3.08
C ARG A 513 -4.14 -15.38 3.87
N ASP A 514 -4.10 -15.44 5.20
CA ASP A 514 -5.27 -15.71 6.07
C ASP A 514 -5.79 -14.46 6.79
N HIS A 515 -5.70 -13.29 6.15
CA HIS A 515 -6.16 -12.02 6.73
C HIS A 515 -7.63 -11.69 6.43
N PHE A 516 -8.43 -12.67 5.95
CA PHE A 516 -9.86 -12.51 5.67
C PHE A 516 -10.78 -13.13 6.72
N ASP A 517 -10.33 -13.21 7.98
CA ASP A 517 -11.08 -13.78 9.12
C ASP A 517 -11.63 -15.18 8.85
N GLY A 518 -10.83 -16.06 8.23
CA GLY A 518 -11.21 -17.43 7.89
C GLY A 518 -12.29 -17.57 6.81
N ARG A 519 -12.70 -16.46 6.15
CA ARG A 519 -13.71 -16.51 5.08
C ARG A 519 -13.15 -17.08 3.78
N ARG A 520 -11.89 -16.78 3.46
CA ARG A 520 -11.14 -17.26 2.30
C ARG A 520 -9.64 -17.03 2.51
N LEU A 521 -8.81 -17.70 1.73
CA LEU A 521 -7.41 -17.30 1.58
C LEU A 521 -7.28 -16.17 0.54
N ALA A 522 -6.25 -15.35 0.70
CA ALA A 522 -5.80 -14.42 -0.33
C ALA A 522 -5.13 -15.17 -1.47
N ALA A 523 -5.32 -14.66 -2.68
CA ALA A 523 -4.54 -15.08 -3.82
C ALA A 523 -3.04 -14.95 -3.53
N SER A 524 -2.30 -15.99 -3.88
CA SER A 524 -0.84 -16.04 -3.74
C SER A 524 -0.21 -14.94 -4.59
N GLY A 525 0.68 -14.13 -4.01
CA GLY A 525 1.49 -13.14 -4.73
C GLY A 525 2.95 -13.53 -4.88
N LEU A 526 3.70 -12.70 -5.60
CA LEU A 526 5.13 -12.86 -5.82
C LEU A 526 5.88 -11.65 -5.29
N ASP A 527 7.01 -11.89 -4.63
CA ASP A 527 7.99 -10.85 -4.37
C ASP A 527 8.99 -10.80 -5.52
N LEU A 528 8.82 -9.83 -6.41
CA LEU A 528 9.69 -9.64 -7.57
C LEU A 528 11.10 -9.20 -7.17
N SER A 529 11.31 -8.75 -5.93
CA SER A 529 12.65 -8.49 -5.39
C SER A 529 13.44 -9.78 -5.11
N GLN A 530 12.77 -10.93 -5.14
CA GLN A 530 13.34 -12.26 -4.90
C GLN A 530 13.32 -13.14 -6.16
N SER A 531 12.88 -12.60 -7.30
CA SER A 531 12.73 -13.34 -8.55
C SER A 531 13.97 -13.21 -9.42
N ASP A 532 14.42 -14.32 -10.03
CA ASP A 532 15.48 -14.26 -11.04
C ASP A 532 14.91 -13.68 -12.35
N ILE A 533 15.56 -12.64 -12.87
CA ILE A 533 15.18 -12.03 -14.14
C ILE A 533 15.41 -12.97 -15.31
N ALA A 534 16.37 -13.90 -15.21
CA ALA A 534 16.53 -14.95 -16.20
C ALA A 534 15.29 -15.86 -16.26
N ASP A 535 14.66 -16.16 -15.12
CA ASP A 535 13.44 -16.97 -15.06
C ASP A 535 12.23 -16.20 -15.63
N LEU A 536 12.13 -14.90 -15.34
CA LEU A 536 11.10 -14.03 -15.92
C LEU A 536 11.24 -13.93 -17.46
N ALA A 537 12.46 -13.74 -17.95
CA ALA A 537 12.77 -13.70 -19.38
C ALA A 537 12.54 -15.06 -20.08
N ALA A 538 12.88 -16.15 -19.41
CA ALA A 538 12.61 -17.50 -19.93
C ALA A 538 11.10 -17.79 -20.04
N THR A 539 10.27 -17.13 -19.22
CA THR A 539 8.80 -17.27 -19.22
C THR A 539 8.13 -16.51 -20.38
N THR A 540 8.73 -15.43 -20.88
CA THR A 540 8.19 -14.63 -22.00
C THR A 540 8.54 -15.20 -23.38
N THR A 541 9.70 -15.84 -23.50
CA THR A 541 10.20 -16.46 -24.74
C THR A 541 9.23 -17.46 -25.43
N PRO A 542 8.46 -18.31 -24.71
CA PRO A 542 7.53 -19.28 -25.31
C PRO A 542 6.19 -18.66 -25.76
N LEU A 543 5.93 -17.37 -25.50
CA LEU A 543 4.64 -16.76 -25.79
C LEU A 543 4.45 -16.35 -27.25
N HIS A 544 5.45 -16.51 -28.11
CA HIS A 544 5.27 -16.26 -29.54
C HIS A 544 4.36 -17.31 -30.17
N GLY A 545 3.23 -16.87 -30.72
CA GLY A 545 2.34 -17.73 -31.48
C GLY A 545 1.24 -18.40 -30.66
N VAL A 546 0.75 -17.76 -29.59
CA VAL A 546 -0.48 -18.20 -28.93
C VAL A 546 -1.63 -18.12 -29.94
N GLU A 547 -2.31 -19.25 -30.16
CA GLU A 547 -3.49 -19.32 -31.03
C GLU A 547 -4.77 -19.30 -30.19
N GLY A 548 -5.63 -18.31 -30.42
CA GLY A 548 -6.96 -18.19 -29.81
C GLY A 548 -8.07 -18.24 -30.84
N PHE A 549 -9.30 -18.51 -30.40
CA PHE A 549 -10.48 -18.45 -31.25
C PHE A 549 -11.75 -18.28 -30.43
N GLY A 550 -12.78 -17.70 -31.05
CA GLY A 550 -14.12 -17.72 -30.46
C GLY A 550 -14.56 -19.16 -30.17
N LEU A 551 -15.17 -19.39 -29.01
CA LEU A 551 -15.62 -20.69 -28.53
C LEU A 551 -17.14 -20.66 -28.33
N VAL A 552 -17.86 -21.49 -29.09
CA VAL A 552 -19.30 -21.68 -28.91
C VAL A 552 -19.58 -23.16 -28.73
N ASN A 553 -20.02 -23.56 -27.54
CA ASN A 553 -20.24 -24.95 -27.18
C ASN A 553 -19.02 -25.83 -27.51
N GLY A 554 -17.83 -25.39 -27.06
CA GLY A 554 -16.55 -26.06 -27.29
C GLY A 554 -16.03 -25.99 -28.73
N THR A 555 -16.85 -25.48 -29.65
CA THR A 555 -16.52 -25.47 -31.08
C THR A 555 -15.87 -24.14 -31.45
N PRO A 556 -14.69 -24.17 -32.12
CA PRO A 556 -14.05 -22.97 -32.63
C PRO A 556 -14.95 -22.22 -33.63
N SER A 557 -14.90 -20.89 -33.61
CA SER A 557 -15.53 -20.09 -34.66
C SER A 557 -14.85 -20.29 -36.03
N SER A 558 -15.54 -19.87 -37.08
CA SER A 558 -15.10 -19.90 -38.48
C SER A 558 -14.84 -18.51 -39.08
N GLY A 559 -14.79 -17.47 -38.24
CA GLY A 559 -14.51 -16.11 -38.71
C GLY A 559 -13.07 -15.91 -39.20
N PRO A 560 -12.72 -14.67 -39.59
CA PRO A 560 -11.39 -14.36 -40.10
C PRO A 560 -10.33 -14.50 -39.01
N GLU A 561 -9.12 -14.86 -39.43
CA GLU A 561 -7.93 -14.85 -38.59
C GLU A 561 -7.32 -13.45 -38.53
N LEU A 562 -6.90 -13.01 -37.35
CA LEU A 562 -6.23 -11.73 -37.10
C LEU A 562 -5.00 -11.93 -36.23
N GLN A 563 -3.96 -11.17 -36.52
CA GLN A 563 -2.77 -11.10 -35.68
C GLN A 563 -2.98 -10.12 -34.52
N ILE A 564 -2.59 -10.54 -33.31
CA ILE A 564 -2.54 -9.68 -32.13
C ILE A 564 -1.11 -9.16 -31.97
N LEU A 565 -0.99 -7.84 -31.97
CA LEU A 565 0.29 -7.14 -31.90
C LEU A 565 0.54 -6.67 -30.47
N SER A 566 1.81 -6.67 -30.07
CA SER A 566 2.17 -6.11 -28.77
C SER A 566 2.10 -4.58 -28.82
N PRO A 567 1.53 -3.89 -27.80
CA PRO A 567 1.56 -2.43 -27.73
C PRO A 567 2.99 -1.88 -27.52
N THR A 568 3.91 -2.72 -27.04
CA THR A 568 5.31 -2.39 -26.80
C THR A 568 6.11 -2.32 -28.10
N ASP A 569 5.87 -3.27 -29.00
CA ASP A 569 6.47 -3.34 -30.34
C ASP A 569 5.47 -3.92 -31.35
N HIS A 570 4.94 -3.08 -32.23
CA HIS A 570 4.01 -3.45 -33.28
C HIS A 570 4.63 -4.37 -34.35
N GLY A 571 5.96 -4.43 -34.46
CA GLY A 571 6.67 -5.37 -35.32
C GLY A 571 6.61 -6.81 -34.78
N HIS A 572 6.21 -6.96 -33.52
CA HIS A 572 6.23 -8.22 -32.80
C HIS A 572 4.80 -8.74 -32.54
N GLY A 573 4.50 -9.92 -33.11
CA GLY A 573 3.21 -10.59 -32.89
C GLY A 573 3.19 -11.37 -31.59
N VAL A 574 2.20 -11.10 -30.72
CA VAL A 574 1.95 -11.90 -29.52
C VAL A 574 1.35 -13.25 -29.92
N GLY A 575 0.37 -13.23 -30.83
CA GLY A 575 -0.32 -14.43 -31.28
C GLY A 575 -1.33 -14.15 -32.38
N THR A 576 -2.19 -15.13 -32.66
CA THR A 576 -3.27 -15.02 -33.66
C THR A 576 -4.59 -15.42 -33.05
N ILE A 577 -5.66 -14.73 -33.43
CA ILE A 577 -7.03 -15.13 -33.08
C ILE A 577 -7.86 -15.43 -34.31
N ARG A 578 -8.83 -16.32 -34.17
CA ARG A 578 -9.96 -16.42 -35.10
C ARG A 578 -11.19 -15.76 -34.51
N GLN A 579 -11.68 -14.71 -35.19
CA GLN A 579 -12.83 -13.94 -34.73
C GLN A 579 -14.12 -14.77 -34.78
N SER A 580 -15.05 -14.39 -33.92
CA SER A 580 -16.44 -14.82 -33.95
C SER A 580 -17.21 -14.12 -35.07
N VAL A 581 -18.12 -14.86 -35.71
CA VAL A 581 -19.08 -14.28 -36.66
C VAL A 581 -20.40 -13.97 -35.94
N ILE A 582 -21.22 -13.06 -36.46
CA ILE A 582 -22.50 -12.68 -35.82
C ILE A 582 -23.40 -13.91 -35.59
N GLY A 583 -23.40 -14.89 -36.50
CA GLY A 583 -24.15 -16.13 -36.35
C GLY A 583 -23.73 -16.99 -35.14
N ASP A 584 -22.56 -16.74 -34.55
CA ASP A 584 -22.10 -17.39 -33.32
C ASP A 584 -22.94 -16.98 -32.11
N VAL A 585 -23.47 -15.75 -32.10
CA VAL A 585 -24.34 -15.25 -31.02
C VAL A 585 -25.59 -16.13 -30.90
N GLU A 586 -26.26 -16.41 -32.02
CA GLU A 586 -27.44 -17.27 -32.02
C GLU A 586 -27.10 -18.71 -31.63
N ARG A 587 -25.98 -19.23 -32.11
CA ARG A 587 -25.54 -20.59 -31.72
C ARG A 587 -25.24 -20.68 -30.23
N ALA A 588 -24.61 -19.66 -29.65
CA ALA A 588 -24.33 -19.57 -28.22
C ALA A 588 -25.62 -19.53 -27.40
N ILE A 589 -26.60 -18.74 -27.82
CA ILE A 589 -27.91 -18.68 -27.14
C ILE A 589 -28.62 -20.04 -27.17
N VAL A 590 -28.64 -20.71 -28.32
CA VAL A 590 -29.26 -22.04 -28.44
C VAL A 590 -28.54 -23.06 -27.55
N ALA A 591 -27.20 -23.04 -27.52
CA ALA A 591 -26.43 -23.92 -26.64
C ALA A 591 -26.71 -23.63 -25.16
N SER A 592 -26.69 -22.36 -24.77
CA SER A 592 -27.02 -21.87 -23.43
C SER A 592 -28.40 -22.34 -22.93
N GLY A 593 -29.41 -22.39 -23.81
CA GLY A 593 -30.74 -22.90 -23.47
C GLY A 593 -30.80 -24.40 -23.18
N ASN A 594 -29.82 -25.18 -23.64
CA ASN A 594 -29.71 -26.62 -23.41
C ASN A 594 -28.76 -26.97 -22.25
N SER A 595 -28.06 -25.98 -21.68
CA SER A 595 -27.05 -26.22 -20.65
C SER A 595 -27.66 -26.72 -19.34
N PRO A 596 -27.05 -27.73 -18.68
CA PRO A 596 -27.44 -28.16 -17.34
C PRO A 596 -26.92 -27.22 -16.24
N TRP A 597 -26.21 -26.13 -16.57
CA TRP A 597 -25.61 -25.25 -15.57
C TRP A 597 -26.61 -24.66 -14.55
N PRO A 598 -27.82 -24.20 -14.95
CA PRO A 598 -28.83 -23.72 -14.01
C PRO A 598 -29.28 -24.76 -12.97
N SER A 599 -29.14 -26.07 -13.26
CA SER A 599 -29.52 -27.13 -12.32
C SER A 599 -28.42 -27.51 -11.34
N HIS A 600 -27.19 -27.02 -11.52
CA HIS A 600 -26.12 -27.25 -10.54
C HIS A 600 -26.43 -26.47 -9.26
N THR A 601 -26.21 -27.10 -8.11
CA THR A 601 -26.38 -26.46 -6.81
C THR A 601 -25.36 -25.34 -6.60
N PRO A 602 -25.63 -24.34 -5.75
CA PRO A 602 -24.66 -23.30 -5.41
C PRO A 602 -23.30 -23.84 -4.92
N ALA A 603 -23.31 -24.96 -4.19
CA ALA A 603 -22.10 -25.62 -3.71
C ALA A 603 -21.27 -26.23 -4.85
N GLU A 604 -21.92 -26.88 -5.84
CA GLU A 604 -21.24 -27.42 -7.02
C GLU A 604 -20.62 -26.31 -7.86
N ARG A 605 -21.37 -25.23 -8.10
CA ARG A 605 -20.87 -24.07 -8.85
C ARG A 605 -19.68 -23.42 -8.12
N ALA A 606 -19.78 -23.23 -6.80
CA ALA A 606 -18.68 -22.73 -5.99
C ALA A 606 -17.43 -23.61 -6.05
N ALA A 607 -17.59 -24.94 -6.03
CA ALA A 607 -16.47 -25.86 -6.15
C ALA A 607 -15.76 -25.76 -7.51
N VAL A 608 -16.51 -25.54 -8.60
CA VAL A 608 -15.94 -25.30 -9.93
C VAL A 608 -15.14 -23.98 -9.95
N LEU A 609 -15.70 -22.89 -9.39
CA LEU A 609 -15.01 -21.60 -9.35
C LEU A 609 -13.71 -21.64 -8.54
N ARG A 610 -13.68 -22.39 -7.43
CA ARG A 610 -12.44 -22.59 -6.65
C ARG A 610 -11.39 -23.38 -7.44
N ARG A 611 -11.78 -24.43 -8.16
CA ARG A 611 -10.86 -25.16 -9.06
C ARG A 611 -10.33 -24.28 -10.18
N ALA A 612 -11.13 -23.34 -10.70
CA ALA A 612 -10.66 -22.37 -11.67
C ALA A 612 -9.64 -21.40 -11.05
N ALA A 613 -9.86 -20.98 -9.80
CA ALA A 613 -8.91 -20.15 -9.06
C ALA A 613 -7.57 -20.89 -8.87
N ASP A 614 -7.61 -22.17 -8.48
CA ASP A 614 -6.42 -23.03 -8.39
C ASP A 614 -5.71 -23.15 -9.76
N GLY A 615 -6.46 -23.28 -10.86
CA GLY A 615 -5.91 -23.34 -12.21
C GLY A 615 -5.19 -22.07 -12.64
N LEU A 616 -5.70 -20.88 -12.25
CA LEU A 616 -5.01 -19.61 -12.47
C LEU A 616 -3.73 -19.50 -11.65
N GLU A 617 -3.74 -19.93 -10.38
CA GLU A 617 -2.52 -19.94 -9.54
C GLU A 617 -1.46 -20.90 -10.10
N GLN A 618 -1.87 -22.04 -10.68
CA GLN A 618 -0.97 -23.02 -11.30
C GLN A 618 -0.29 -22.51 -12.58
N ASP A 619 -1.00 -21.75 -13.44
CA ASP A 619 -0.45 -21.18 -14.68
C ASP A 619 -0.04 -19.69 -14.53
N LYS A 620 0.11 -19.22 -13.29
CA LYS A 620 0.27 -17.80 -12.94
C LYS A 620 1.36 -17.09 -13.73
N MET A 621 2.57 -17.66 -13.75
CA MET A 621 3.72 -17.05 -14.43
C MET A 621 3.48 -16.86 -15.94
N ARG A 622 2.86 -17.84 -16.58
CA ARG A 622 2.54 -17.79 -18.01
C ARG A 622 1.45 -16.75 -18.31
N LEU A 623 0.42 -16.69 -17.48
CA LEU A 623 -0.65 -15.69 -17.58
C LEU A 623 -0.12 -14.27 -17.35
N MET A 624 0.77 -14.09 -16.37
CA MET A 624 1.45 -12.81 -16.13
C MET A 624 2.24 -12.38 -17.37
N ALA A 625 3.05 -13.28 -17.93
CA ALA A 625 3.83 -13.01 -19.12
C ALA A 625 2.93 -12.66 -20.34
N LEU A 626 1.75 -13.27 -20.46
CA LEU A 626 0.78 -12.92 -21.49
C LEU A 626 0.16 -11.54 -21.26
N CYS A 627 -0.17 -11.17 -20.02
CA CYS A 627 -0.60 -9.80 -19.68
C CYS A 627 0.47 -8.75 -20.02
N VAL A 628 1.75 -9.07 -19.79
CA VAL A 628 2.89 -8.20 -20.16
C VAL A 628 2.94 -8.02 -21.68
N ALA A 629 2.90 -9.12 -22.43
CA ALA A 629 3.05 -9.10 -23.89
C ALA A 629 1.84 -8.51 -24.63
N GLU A 630 0.63 -8.90 -24.23
CA GLU A 630 -0.63 -8.51 -24.90
C GLU A 630 -1.15 -7.15 -24.44
N ALA A 631 -1.14 -6.87 -23.14
CA ALA A 631 -1.73 -5.67 -22.56
C ALA A 631 -0.70 -4.60 -22.17
N GLY A 632 0.60 -4.87 -22.33
CA GLY A 632 1.67 -3.92 -22.01
C GLY A 632 1.83 -3.64 -20.51
N LYS A 633 1.41 -4.58 -19.64
CA LYS A 633 1.49 -4.42 -18.18
C LYS A 633 2.89 -4.73 -17.66
N THR A 634 3.34 -3.96 -16.66
CA THR A 634 4.54 -4.35 -15.91
C THR A 634 4.29 -5.65 -15.13
N TRP A 635 5.35 -6.34 -14.71
CA TRP A 635 5.24 -7.55 -13.90
C TRP A 635 4.46 -7.37 -12.59
N ILE A 636 4.63 -6.20 -11.94
CA ILE A 636 3.89 -5.84 -10.72
C ILE A 636 2.38 -5.74 -11.02
N ASP A 637 2.02 -5.07 -12.13
CA ASP A 637 0.63 -4.93 -12.54
C ASP A 637 0.01 -6.26 -12.99
N ALA A 638 0.81 -7.14 -13.60
CA ALA A 638 0.38 -8.47 -14.00
C ALA A 638 0.13 -9.38 -12.79
N ASP A 639 1.02 -9.40 -11.79
CA ASP A 639 0.80 -10.15 -10.54
C ASP A 639 -0.50 -9.71 -9.85
N ALA A 640 -0.69 -8.39 -9.69
CA ALA A 640 -1.89 -7.83 -9.08
C ALA A 640 -3.17 -8.23 -9.83
N GLU A 641 -3.12 -8.29 -11.16
CA GLU A 641 -4.26 -8.71 -11.98
C GLU A 641 -4.59 -10.20 -11.83
N ILE A 642 -3.59 -11.10 -11.82
CA ILE A 642 -3.88 -12.53 -11.58
C ILE A 642 -4.48 -12.71 -10.19
N ARG A 643 -3.93 -12.01 -9.18
CA ARG A 643 -4.45 -12.07 -7.81
C ARG A 643 -5.88 -11.58 -7.70
N GLU A 644 -6.21 -10.47 -8.35
CA GLU A 644 -7.58 -9.94 -8.38
C GLU A 644 -8.56 -10.92 -9.04
N ALA A 645 -8.15 -11.60 -10.13
CA ALA A 645 -8.95 -12.63 -10.79
C ALA A 645 -9.23 -13.85 -9.90
N VAL A 646 -8.20 -14.36 -9.23
CA VAL A 646 -8.30 -15.47 -8.25
C VAL A 646 -9.20 -15.08 -7.09
N ASP A 647 -9.04 -13.86 -6.59
CA ASP A 647 -9.84 -13.31 -5.51
C ASP A 647 -11.33 -13.18 -5.90
N PHE A 648 -11.66 -12.75 -7.13
CA PHE A 648 -13.04 -12.74 -7.63
C PHE A 648 -13.68 -14.13 -7.64
N LEU A 649 -12.98 -15.12 -8.17
CA LEU A 649 -13.45 -16.51 -8.23
C LEU A 649 -13.75 -17.05 -6.82
N ASN A 650 -12.80 -16.90 -5.90
CA ASN A 650 -12.95 -17.36 -4.52
C ASN A 650 -14.03 -16.58 -3.76
N TYR A 651 -14.09 -15.26 -3.94
CA TYR A 651 -15.09 -14.42 -3.30
C TYR A 651 -16.50 -14.80 -3.76
N TYR A 652 -16.76 -14.90 -5.07
CA TYR A 652 -18.09 -15.23 -5.57
C TYR A 652 -18.49 -16.68 -5.32
N ALA A 653 -17.53 -17.62 -5.27
CA ALA A 653 -17.76 -18.98 -4.80
C ALA A 653 -18.31 -19.00 -3.36
N ASN A 654 -17.83 -18.10 -2.50
CA ASN A 654 -18.36 -17.97 -1.15
C ASN A 654 -19.72 -17.24 -1.12
N GLN A 655 -19.84 -16.14 -1.86
CA GLN A 655 -21.07 -15.33 -1.85
C GLN A 655 -22.28 -16.11 -2.38
N CYS A 656 -22.13 -16.93 -3.42
CA CYS A 656 -23.27 -17.65 -4.00
C CYS A 656 -23.88 -18.70 -3.08
N GLN A 657 -23.16 -19.11 -2.02
CA GLN A 657 -23.64 -20.06 -1.02
C GLN A 657 -24.36 -19.38 0.15
N ARG A 658 -24.45 -18.04 0.18
CA ARG A 658 -25.21 -17.34 1.21
C ARG A 658 -26.69 -17.72 1.12
N PRO A 659 -27.39 -17.91 2.26
CA PRO A 659 -28.79 -18.32 2.27
C PRO A 659 -29.72 -17.42 1.44
N ASP A 660 -29.50 -16.11 1.44
CA ASP A 660 -30.32 -15.13 0.71
C ASP A 660 -30.12 -15.13 -0.83
N LEU A 661 -29.06 -15.79 -1.31
CA LEU A 661 -28.72 -15.94 -2.72
C LEU A 661 -28.88 -17.37 -3.23
N ALA A 662 -28.64 -18.37 -2.36
CA ALA A 662 -28.60 -19.78 -2.72
C ALA A 662 -29.92 -20.31 -3.30
N THR A 663 -31.06 -19.69 -2.95
CA THR A 663 -32.39 -20.08 -3.43
C THR A 663 -32.83 -19.33 -4.68
N ARG A 664 -32.15 -18.26 -5.08
CA ARG A 664 -32.60 -17.41 -6.18
C ARG A 664 -32.36 -18.09 -7.52
N ALA A 665 -33.35 -17.99 -8.40
CA ALA A 665 -33.23 -18.48 -9.77
C ALA A 665 -32.29 -17.58 -10.61
N PRO A 666 -31.54 -18.15 -11.58
CA PRO A 666 -30.76 -17.35 -12.53
C PRO A 666 -31.66 -16.51 -13.45
N LEU A 667 -31.08 -15.45 -14.02
CA LEU A 667 -31.75 -14.63 -15.04
C LEU A 667 -31.94 -15.42 -16.34
N GLY A 668 -30.87 -16.09 -16.80
CA GLY A 668 -30.75 -16.70 -18.12
C GLY A 668 -29.37 -16.39 -18.73
N PRO A 669 -29.22 -16.36 -20.07
CA PRO A 669 -27.95 -16.00 -20.70
C PRO A 669 -27.56 -14.53 -20.42
N VAL A 670 -26.39 -14.30 -19.85
CA VAL A 670 -25.86 -12.97 -19.51
C VAL A 670 -24.72 -12.60 -20.45
N ALA A 671 -24.78 -11.40 -21.03
CA ALA A 671 -23.70 -10.85 -21.84
C ALA A 671 -22.67 -10.15 -20.93
N CYS A 672 -21.42 -10.63 -20.92
CA CYS A 672 -20.32 -10.02 -20.18
C CYS A 672 -19.36 -9.33 -21.16
N ILE A 673 -19.33 -7.99 -21.14
CA ILE A 673 -18.49 -7.16 -22.00
C ILE A 673 -17.42 -6.48 -21.15
N SER A 674 -16.16 -6.89 -21.33
CA SER A 674 -15.03 -6.48 -20.50
C SER A 674 -14.04 -5.56 -21.23
N PRO A 675 -13.26 -4.74 -20.50
CA PRO A 675 -12.31 -3.80 -21.07
C PRO A 675 -10.92 -4.44 -21.27
N TRP A 676 -10.05 -3.73 -21.97
CA TRP A 676 -8.67 -4.16 -22.25
C TRP A 676 -7.68 -3.87 -21.12
N ASN A 677 -8.03 -3.00 -20.17
CA ASN A 677 -7.08 -2.52 -19.16
C ASN A 677 -6.97 -3.41 -17.91
N PHE A 678 -7.97 -4.24 -17.67
CA PHE A 678 -7.93 -5.39 -16.76
C PHE A 678 -8.49 -6.59 -17.50
N PRO A 679 -7.75 -7.08 -18.52
CA PRO A 679 -8.26 -8.04 -19.49
C PRO A 679 -8.53 -9.43 -18.91
N LEU A 680 -7.96 -9.75 -17.75
CA LEU A 680 -8.24 -10.97 -16.99
C LEU A 680 -9.14 -10.69 -15.78
N ALA A 681 -8.77 -9.76 -14.90
CA ALA A 681 -9.44 -9.60 -13.60
C ALA A 681 -10.91 -9.17 -13.73
N ILE A 682 -11.18 -8.12 -14.50
CA ILE A 682 -12.56 -7.64 -14.70
C ILE A 682 -13.35 -8.61 -15.59
N PHE A 683 -12.70 -9.21 -16.60
CA PHE A 683 -13.30 -10.26 -17.41
C PHE A 683 -13.81 -11.41 -16.53
N LEU A 684 -12.95 -11.98 -15.68
CA LEU A 684 -13.33 -13.06 -14.77
C LEU A 684 -14.24 -12.60 -13.65
N GLY A 685 -14.13 -11.38 -13.15
CA GLY A 685 -15.07 -10.81 -12.18
C GLY A 685 -16.51 -10.82 -12.69
N GLN A 686 -16.73 -10.36 -13.93
CA GLN A 686 -18.05 -10.40 -14.55
C GLN A 686 -18.53 -11.82 -14.86
N VAL A 687 -17.67 -12.63 -15.51
CA VAL A 687 -18.01 -13.99 -15.97
C VAL A 687 -18.29 -14.90 -14.78
N SER A 688 -17.42 -14.91 -13.77
CA SER A 688 -17.57 -15.77 -12.59
C SER A 688 -18.78 -15.38 -11.74
N ALA A 689 -19.10 -14.08 -11.62
CA ALA A 689 -20.30 -13.64 -10.91
C ALA A 689 -21.59 -14.17 -11.55
N ALA A 690 -21.71 -14.08 -12.87
CA ALA A 690 -22.88 -14.59 -13.59
C ALA A 690 -22.98 -16.12 -13.47
N LEU A 691 -21.86 -16.84 -13.64
CA LEU A 691 -21.81 -18.30 -13.48
C LEU A 691 -22.12 -18.74 -12.04
N ALA A 692 -21.67 -17.99 -11.02
CA ALA A 692 -21.85 -18.33 -9.61
C ALA A 692 -23.32 -18.47 -9.21
N VAL A 693 -24.21 -17.69 -9.83
CA VAL A 693 -25.67 -17.74 -9.60
C VAL A 693 -26.42 -18.52 -10.69
N GLY A 694 -25.71 -19.30 -11.51
CA GLY A 694 -26.30 -20.28 -12.43
C GLY A 694 -26.68 -19.74 -13.81
N ASN A 695 -26.30 -18.51 -14.16
CA ASN A 695 -26.48 -18.00 -15.53
C ASN A 695 -25.50 -18.67 -16.48
N SER A 696 -25.90 -18.88 -17.73
CA SER A 696 -24.96 -19.05 -18.83
C SER A 696 -24.39 -17.70 -19.25
N VAL A 697 -23.20 -17.70 -19.86
CA VAL A 697 -22.44 -16.49 -20.14
C VAL A 697 -22.00 -16.42 -21.59
N LEU A 698 -22.27 -15.27 -22.21
CA LEU A 698 -21.73 -14.88 -23.51
C LEU A 698 -20.67 -13.80 -23.26
N ALA A 699 -19.41 -14.23 -23.18
CA ALA A 699 -18.28 -13.39 -22.83
C ALA A 699 -17.68 -12.73 -24.08
N LYS A 700 -17.65 -11.41 -24.12
CA LYS A 700 -17.07 -10.60 -25.19
C LYS A 700 -15.95 -9.73 -24.61
N PRO A 701 -14.68 -10.15 -24.71
CA PRO A 701 -13.56 -9.33 -24.24
C PRO A 701 -13.31 -8.14 -25.18
N ALA A 702 -12.48 -7.20 -24.74
CA ALA A 702 -11.96 -6.14 -25.62
C ALA A 702 -11.17 -6.72 -26.79
N GLU A 703 -11.19 -6.03 -27.94
CA GLU A 703 -10.53 -6.50 -29.16
C GLU A 703 -8.99 -6.43 -29.08
N GLN A 704 -8.46 -5.62 -28.17
CA GLN A 704 -7.03 -5.47 -27.91
C GLN A 704 -6.44 -6.64 -27.11
N THR A 705 -7.24 -7.34 -26.30
CA THR A 705 -6.75 -8.36 -25.35
C THR A 705 -7.52 -9.69 -25.39
N PRO A 706 -7.69 -10.33 -26.57
CA PRO A 706 -8.49 -11.54 -26.71
C PRO A 706 -7.79 -12.84 -26.28
N LEU A 707 -6.44 -12.91 -26.28
CA LEU A 707 -5.67 -14.12 -26.00
C LEU A 707 -5.74 -14.48 -24.52
N ILE A 708 -5.54 -13.51 -23.61
CA ILE A 708 -5.66 -13.76 -22.17
C ILE A 708 -7.09 -14.18 -21.78
N ALA A 709 -8.11 -13.61 -22.41
CA ALA A 709 -9.49 -14.02 -22.21
C ALA A 709 -9.75 -15.45 -22.71
N PHE A 710 -9.14 -15.84 -23.84
CA PHE A 710 -9.20 -17.21 -24.35
C PHE A 710 -8.55 -18.21 -23.38
N GLU A 711 -7.38 -17.90 -22.83
CA GLU A 711 -6.72 -18.74 -21.84
C GLU A 711 -7.52 -18.86 -20.54
N ALA A 712 -8.13 -17.77 -20.08
CA ALA A 712 -9.02 -17.79 -18.94
C ALA A 712 -10.23 -18.72 -19.14
N VAL A 713 -10.85 -18.68 -20.34
CA VAL A 713 -11.98 -19.56 -20.68
C VAL A 713 -11.55 -21.04 -20.76
N LYS A 714 -10.37 -21.34 -21.30
CA LYS A 714 -9.80 -22.70 -21.26
C LYS A 714 -9.66 -23.22 -19.83
N ILE A 715 -9.16 -22.39 -18.92
CA ILE A 715 -9.01 -22.74 -17.50
C ILE A 715 -10.38 -22.95 -16.84
N LEU A 716 -11.37 -22.10 -17.14
CA LEU A 716 -12.75 -22.27 -16.64
C LEU A 716 -13.39 -23.58 -17.11
N HIS A 717 -13.23 -23.94 -18.39
CA HIS A 717 -13.72 -25.22 -18.90
C HIS A 717 -13.01 -26.42 -18.27
N ALA A 718 -11.67 -26.36 -18.16
CA ALA A 718 -10.88 -27.39 -17.49
C ALA A 718 -11.27 -27.57 -16.00
N ALA A 719 -11.67 -26.48 -15.33
CA ALA A 719 -12.16 -26.52 -13.95
C ALA A 719 -13.56 -27.18 -13.83
N GLY A 720 -14.29 -27.31 -14.93
CA GLY A 720 -15.60 -27.97 -15.01
C GLY A 720 -16.78 -27.05 -15.31
N ILE A 721 -16.55 -25.82 -15.81
CA ILE A 721 -17.64 -25.02 -16.40
C ILE A 721 -18.05 -25.66 -17.73
N PRO A 722 -19.32 -26.07 -17.91
CA PRO A 722 -19.77 -26.67 -19.16
C PRO A 722 -19.54 -25.76 -20.37
N GLU A 723 -19.15 -26.35 -21.49
CA GLU A 723 -18.92 -25.64 -22.76
C GLU A 723 -20.19 -24.98 -23.32
N ASP A 724 -21.36 -25.52 -22.96
CA ASP A 724 -22.67 -24.98 -23.28
C ASP A 724 -23.13 -23.86 -22.31
N ALA A 725 -22.40 -23.63 -21.20
CA ALA A 725 -22.69 -22.61 -20.21
C ALA A 725 -21.84 -21.35 -20.34
N LEU A 726 -20.66 -21.46 -20.96
CA LEU A 726 -19.73 -20.36 -21.17
C LEU A 726 -19.27 -20.32 -22.63
N HIS A 727 -19.48 -19.18 -23.27
CA HIS A 727 -19.12 -18.94 -24.65
C HIS A 727 -18.20 -17.73 -24.76
N LEU A 728 -17.15 -17.85 -25.57
CA LEU A 728 -16.22 -16.76 -25.85
C LEU A 728 -16.47 -16.21 -27.25
N LEU A 729 -16.82 -14.92 -27.33
CA LEU A 729 -17.14 -14.21 -28.55
C LEU A 729 -16.06 -13.17 -28.85
N LEU A 730 -15.09 -13.53 -29.69
CA LEU A 730 -13.96 -12.66 -30.04
C LEU A 730 -14.33 -11.75 -31.20
N GLY A 731 -14.36 -10.44 -31.00
CA GLY A 731 -14.70 -9.52 -32.09
C GLY A 731 -14.73 -8.06 -31.66
N ASP A 732 -15.18 -7.20 -32.57
CA ASP A 732 -15.23 -5.75 -32.34
C ASP A 732 -16.53 -5.31 -31.65
N GLY A 733 -16.75 -4.00 -31.58
CA GLY A 733 -17.97 -3.40 -31.04
C GLY A 733 -19.26 -3.79 -31.80
N LYS A 734 -19.19 -4.19 -33.07
CA LYS A 734 -20.38 -4.61 -33.84
C LYS A 734 -20.89 -5.95 -33.35
N LEU A 735 -19.99 -6.88 -33.04
CA LEU A 735 -20.36 -8.15 -32.41
C LEU A 735 -20.99 -7.92 -31.04
N GLY A 736 -20.42 -7.01 -30.23
CA GLY A 736 -21.00 -6.60 -28.95
C GLY A 736 -22.40 -6.00 -29.09
N ALA A 737 -22.63 -5.14 -30.08
CA ALA A 737 -23.94 -4.56 -30.35
C ALA A 737 -24.98 -5.62 -30.77
N ALA A 738 -24.59 -6.57 -31.62
CA ALA A 738 -25.45 -7.69 -32.02
C ALA A 738 -25.83 -8.58 -30.81
N LEU A 739 -24.86 -8.85 -29.94
CA LEU A 739 -25.07 -9.58 -28.68
C LEU A 739 -26.10 -8.85 -27.79
N VAL A 740 -25.91 -7.56 -27.53
CA VAL A 740 -26.84 -6.78 -26.69
C VAL A 740 -28.23 -6.70 -27.31
N ALA A 741 -28.34 -6.56 -28.63
CA ALA A 741 -29.63 -6.44 -29.31
C ALA A 741 -30.44 -7.75 -29.36
N ASN A 742 -29.83 -8.90 -29.08
CA ASN A 742 -30.53 -10.19 -29.16
C ASN A 742 -31.55 -10.35 -28.01
N PRO A 743 -32.82 -10.73 -28.30
CA PRO A 743 -33.90 -10.78 -27.32
C PRO A 743 -33.76 -11.87 -26.25
N ALA A 744 -32.92 -12.90 -26.45
CA ALA A 744 -32.73 -13.98 -25.49
C ALA A 744 -31.70 -13.67 -24.39
N VAL A 745 -30.91 -12.61 -24.55
CA VAL A 745 -30.03 -12.12 -23.47
C VAL A 745 -30.91 -11.61 -22.33
N ALA A 746 -30.62 -12.09 -21.11
CA ALA A 746 -31.40 -11.84 -19.90
C ALA A 746 -30.73 -10.83 -18.95
N GLY A 747 -29.49 -10.43 -19.21
CA GLY A 747 -28.73 -9.46 -18.43
C GLY A 747 -27.47 -9.01 -19.18
N VAL A 748 -26.99 -7.80 -18.88
CA VAL A 748 -25.75 -7.25 -19.45
C VAL A 748 -24.86 -6.73 -18.34
N CYS A 749 -23.64 -7.23 -18.29
CA CYS A 749 -22.53 -6.66 -17.52
C CYS A 749 -21.58 -5.96 -18.50
N LEU A 750 -21.40 -4.65 -18.36
CA LEU A 750 -20.42 -3.87 -19.10
C LEU A 750 -19.44 -3.25 -18.12
N THR A 751 -18.16 -3.35 -18.44
CA THR A 751 -17.16 -2.42 -17.91
C THR A 751 -16.45 -1.76 -19.09
N GLY A 752 -16.52 -0.43 -19.17
CA GLY A 752 -16.00 0.31 -20.33
C GLY A 752 -16.37 1.80 -20.29
N SER A 753 -16.37 2.48 -21.45
CA SER A 753 -16.66 3.92 -21.47
C SER A 753 -18.13 4.24 -21.16
N THR A 754 -18.37 5.40 -20.54
CA THR A 754 -19.72 5.95 -20.31
C THR A 754 -20.51 6.06 -21.63
N GLN A 755 -19.85 6.38 -22.73
CA GLN A 755 -20.49 6.46 -24.05
C GLN A 755 -21.00 5.08 -24.53
N THR A 756 -20.22 4.02 -24.31
CA THR A 756 -20.64 2.65 -24.63
C THR A 756 -21.78 2.19 -23.72
N ALA A 757 -21.73 2.50 -22.43
CA ALA A 757 -22.82 2.19 -21.49
C ALA A 757 -24.14 2.84 -21.92
N LYS A 758 -24.12 4.12 -22.30
CA LYS A 758 -25.29 4.83 -22.82
C LYS A 758 -25.84 4.21 -24.10
N ARG A 759 -24.96 3.82 -25.03
CA ARG A 759 -25.36 3.10 -26.26
C ARG A 759 -26.05 1.78 -25.94
N ILE A 760 -25.52 1.00 -24.99
CA ILE A 760 -26.15 -0.25 -24.54
C ILE A 760 -27.54 0.03 -23.96
N ALA A 761 -27.67 1.01 -23.05
CA ALA A 761 -28.95 1.38 -22.47
C ALA A 761 -29.98 1.81 -23.54
N ALA A 762 -29.54 2.60 -24.53
CA ALA A 762 -30.38 2.99 -25.67
C ALA A 762 -30.82 1.78 -26.50
N THR A 763 -29.92 0.87 -26.85
CA THR A 763 -30.26 -0.37 -27.59
C THR A 763 -31.26 -1.24 -26.82
N LEU A 764 -31.08 -1.38 -25.50
CA LEU A 764 -32.03 -2.13 -24.66
C LEU A 764 -33.42 -1.48 -24.69
N ALA A 765 -33.50 -0.14 -24.62
CA ALA A 765 -34.76 0.58 -24.74
C ALA A 765 -35.40 0.46 -26.13
N GLU A 766 -34.62 0.58 -27.22
CA GLU A 766 -35.11 0.48 -28.60
C GLU A 766 -35.65 -0.93 -28.92
N THR A 767 -35.12 -1.95 -28.25
CA THR A 767 -35.56 -3.34 -28.40
C THR A 767 -36.65 -3.76 -27.41
N GLY A 768 -37.25 -2.81 -26.68
CA GLY A 768 -38.36 -3.05 -25.74
C GLY A 768 -37.94 -3.83 -24.49
N ARG A 769 -36.68 -3.66 -24.06
CA ARG A 769 -36.06 -4.34 -22.91
C ARG A 769 -35.38 -3.33 -21.99
N ALA A 770 -35.94 -2.14 -21.83
CA ALA A 770 -35.38 -1.10 -20.97
C ALA A 770 -35.32 -1.52 -19.48
N THR A 771 -36.11 -2.52 -19.10
CA THR A 771 -36.15 -3.11 -17.75
C THR A 771 -35.10 -4.19 -17.49
N LEU A 772 -34.36 -4.62 -18.52
CA LEU A 772 -33.36 -5.68 -18.42
C LEU A 772 -32.22 -5.29 -17.47
N PRO A 773 -31.71 -6.21 -16.62
CA PRO A 773 -30.57 -5.94 -15.76
C PRO A 773 -29.32 -5.47 -16.52
N LEU A 774 -28.98 -4.19 -16.38
CA LEU A 774 -27.72 -3.61 -16.81
C LEU A 774 -26.87 -3.28 -15.58
N ILE A 775 -25.69 -3.88 -15.49
CA ILE A 775 -24.59 -3.44 -14.64
C ILE A 775 -23.58 -2.77 -15.56
N ALA A 776 -23.39 -1.46 -15.42
CA ALA A 776 -22.44 -0.69 -16.21
C ALA A 776 -21.47 0.03 -15.29
N GLU A 777 -20.23 -0.45 -15.23
CA GLU A 777 -19.12 0.19 -14.54
C GLU A 777 -18.29 0.98 -15.56
N THR A 778 -18.01 2.24 -15.28
CA THR A 778 -17.40 3.16 -16.25
C THR A 778 -16.27 4.00 -15.65
N GLY A 779 -15.85 5.06 -16.32
CA GLY A 779 -14.67 5.85 -15.97
C GLY A 779 -14.89 6.89 -14.86
N GLY A 780 -13.86 7.67 -14.58
CA GLY A 780 -13.91 8.70 -13.53
C GLY A 780 -12.88 9.81 -13.72
N ILE A 781 -13.28 11.05 -13.40
CA ILE A 781 -12.34 12.14 -13.12
C ILE A 781 -12.01 12.07 -11.63
N ASN A 782 -11.12 11.16 -11.26
CA ASN A 782 -10.81 10.87 -9.86
C ASN A 782 -9.87 11.93 -9.27
N ALA A 783 -10.22 12.43 -8.09
CA ALA A 783 -9.50 13.51 -7.43
C ALA A 783 -8.74 13.03 -6.19
N MET A 784 -7.59 13.64 -5.90
CA MET A 784 -6.91 13.48 -4.61
C MET A 784 -6.73 14.84 -3.94
N LEU A 785 -7.20 14.98 -2.69
CA LEU A 785 -7.02 16.19 -1.89
C LEU A 785 -5.81 16.04 -0.97
N ILE A 786 -4.91 17.03 -0.96
CA ILE A 786 -3.70 17.02 -0.13
C ILE A 786 -3.65 18.32 0.68
N ASP A 787 -3.77 18.21 2.00
CA ASP A 787 -3.68 19.36 2.88
C ASP A 787 -2.28 19.55 3.50
N SER A 788 -2.08 20.67 4.16
CA SER A 788 -0.77 21.03 4.73
C SER A 788 -0.31 20.15 5.90
N THR A 789 -1.17 19.25 6.40
CA THR A 789 -0.83 18.23 7.38
C THR A 789 -0.43 16.91 6.74
N ALA A 790 -0.41 16.77 5.41
CA ALA A 790 0.13 15.61 4.72
C ALA A 790 1.66 15.51 4.84
N LEU A 791 2.20 14.28 4.96
CA LEU A 791 3.62 14.05 4.71
C LEU A 791 3.84 14.07 3.19
N LEU A 792 4.62 15.03 2.69
CA LEU A 792 4.74 15.27 1.24
C LEU A 792 5.37 14.07 0.52
N GLU A 793 6.35 13.43 1.15
CA GLU A 793 7.03 12.26 0.60
C GLU A 793 6.03 11.12 0.35
N GLN A 794 5.16 10.86 1.33
CA GLN A 794 4.11 9.86 1.19
C GLN A 794 3.08 10.28 0.12
N ALA A 795 2.61 11.53 0.17
CA ALA A 795 1.60 12.04 -0.75
C ALA A 795 2.08 12.04 -2.21
N VAL A 796 3.34 12.43 -2.48
CA VAL A 796 3.90 12.40 -3.83
C VAL A 796 4.06 10.96 -4.32
N LYS A 797 4.55 10.04 -3.49
CA LYS A 797 4.63 8.61 -3.87
C LYS A 797 3.25 8.06 -4.23
N ASP A 798 2.25 8.30 -3.38
CA ASP A 798 0.89 7.83 -3.62
C ASP A 798 0.24 8.49 -4.86
N VAL A 799 0.61 9.74 -5.19
CA VAL A 799 0.21 10.41 -6.43
C VAL A 799 0.88 9.78 -7.65
N ILE A 800 2.18 9.47 -7.61
CA ILE A 800 2.90 8.80 -8.69
C ILE A 800 2.23 7.46 -9.00
N ASP A 801 2.06 6.61 -7.97
CA ASP A 801 1.39 5.31 -8.10
C ASP A 801 -0.01 5.49 -8.69
N SER A 802 -0.81 6.40 -8.12
CA SER A 802 -2.20 6.59 -8.52
C SER A 802 -2.36 7.17 -9.93
N ALA A 803 -1.47 8.05 -10.39
CA ALA A 803 -1.62 8.76 -11.66
C ALA A 803 -0.97 8.03 -12.84
N PHE A 804 0.16 7.36 -12.60
CA PHE A 804 1.06 6.91 -13.67
C PHE A 804 1.23 5.40 -13.76
N GLN A 805 0.99 4.63 -12.67
CA GLN A 805 1.04 3.17 -12.73
C GLN A 805 0.11 2.63 -13.83
N SER A 806 0.57 1.60 -14.55
CA SER A 806 -0.10 1.08 -15.76
C SER A 806 -0.30 2.13 -16.87
N ALA A 807 0.63 3.08 -16.99
CA ALA A 807 0.52 4.26 -17.86
C ALA A 807 -0.79 5.07 -17.63
N GLY A 808 -1.27 5.11 -16.38
CA GLY A 808 -2.53 5.78 -16.02
C GLY A 808 -3.79 5.14 -16.62
N GLN A 809 -3.69 3.90 -17.12
CA GLN A 809 -4.80 3.18 -17.77
C GLN A 809 -5.67 2.40 -16.76
N ARG A 810 -5.88 2.96 -15.57
CA ARG A 810 -6.81 2.43 -14.57
C ARG A 810 -8.02 3.34 -14.47
N CYS A 811 -9.23 2.78 -14.36
CA CYS A 811 -10.43 3.59 -14.11
C CYS A 811 -10.33 4.35 -12.78
N SER A 812 -9.59 3.82 -11.80
CA SER A 812 -9.30 4.43 -10.50
C SER A 812 -8.13 5.43 -10.49
N ALA A 813 -7.42 5.60 -11.61
CA ALA A 813 -6.22 6.44 -11.64
C ALA A 813 -6.53 7.91 -11.29
N CYS A 814 -5.63 8.56 -10.56
CA CYS A 814 -5.74 9.97 -10.18
C CYS A 814 -5.63 10.85 -11.42
N ARG A 815 -6.66 11.65 -11.66
CA ARG A 815 -6.73 12.58 -12.81
C ARG A 815 -6.44 14.00 -12.38
N ILE A 816 -6.82 14.37 -11.15
CA ILE A 816 -6.63 15.71 -10.61
C ILE A 816 -6.20 15.67 -9.13
N VAL A 817 -5.14 16.39 -8.80
CA VAL A 817 -4.71 16.64 -7.42
C VAL A 817 -5.15 18.05 -7.03
N CYS A 818 -5.90 18.15 -5.94
CA CYS A 818 -6.20 19.41 -5.28
C CYS A 818 -5.24 19.58 -4.09
N VAL A 819 -4.22 20.42 -4.24
CA VAL A 819 -3.19 20.64 -3.21
C VAL A 819 -3.38 21.97 -2.51
N GLN A 820 -3.25 21.99 -1.17
CA GLN A 820 -3.39 23.23 -0.41
C GLN A 820 -2.28 24.22 -0.79
N GLU A 821 -2.66 25.48 -1.02
CA GLU A 821 -1.79 26.55 -1.52
C GLU A 821 -0.48 26.69 -0.72
N ASP A 822 -0.54 26.52 0.61
CA ASP A 822 0.61 26.64 1.52
C ASP A 822 1.74 25.64 1.27
N ILE A 823 1.45 24.50 0.62
CA ILE A 823 2.41 23.43 0.34
C ILE A 823 2.61 23.17 -1.16
N ALA A 824 1.83 23.80 -2.03
CA ALA A 824 1.79 23.53 -3.47
C ALA A 824 3.16 23.65 -4.15
N ALA A 825 3.97 24.66 -3.80
CA ALA A 825 5.30 24.83 -4.40
C ALA A 825 6.27 23.70 -4.04
N ALA A 826 6.26 23.24 -2.78
CA ALA A 826 7.10 22.12 -2.35
C ALA A 826 6.62 20.79 -2.93
N PHE A 827 5.30 20.61 -2.99
CA PHE A 827 4.67 19.46 -3.65
C PHE A 827 5.04 19.40 -5.14
N ASN A 828 4.84 20.48 -5.90
CA ASN A 828 5.16 20.54 -7.32
C ASN A 828 6.64 20.26 -7.61
N ALA A 829 7.55 20.80 -6.78
CA ALA A 829 8.98 20.54 -6.93
C ALA A 829 9.35 19.07 -6.69
N MET A 830 8.77 18.45 -5.66
CA MET A 830 9.01 17.03 -5.34
C MET A 830 8.34 16.11 -6.38
N LEU A 831 7.13 16.44 -6.84
CA LEU A 831 6.44 15.74 -7.92
C LEU A 831 7.27 15.78 -9.22
N ASN A 832 7.78 16.94 -9.62
CA ASN A 832 8.63 17.06 -10.79
C ASN A 832 9.89 16.20 -10.69
N GLY A 833 10.56 16.24 -9.54
CA GLY A 833 11.72 15.39 -9.30
C GLY A 833 11.36 13.91 -9.38
N ALA A 834 10.30 13.46 -8.70
CA ALA A 834 9.90 12.06 -8.68
C ALA A 834 9.47 11.54 -10.06
N VAL A 835 8.74 12.34 -10.85
CA VAL A 835 8.37 12.00 -12.24
C VAL A 835 9.59 11.85 -13.14
N ALA A 836 10.65 12.62 -12.90
CA ALA A 836 11.89 12.53 -13.67
C ALA A 836 12.68 11.23 -13.40
N GLU A 837 12.42 10.54 -12.29
CA GLU A 837 13.05 9.27 -11.90
C GLU A 837 12.26 8.03 -12.36
N LEU A 838 11.20 8.21 -13.14
CA LEU A 838 10.41 7.12 -13.72
C LEU A 838 11.07 6.60 -14.99
N ASP A 839 11.17 5.28 -15.12
CA ASP A 839 11.63 4.63 -16.35
C ASP A 839 10.43 4.14 -17.17
N MET A 840 10.33 4.61 -18.40
CA MET A 840 9.36 4.14 -19.38
C MET A 840 10.08 3.27 -20.41
N GLY A 841 9.57 2.07 -20.66
CA GLY A 841 10.27 1.10 -21.50
C GLY A 841 9.46 -0.17 -21.76
N ASP A 842 10.16 -1.23 -22.18
CA ASP A 842 9.56 -2.55 -22.35
C ASP A 842 9.08 -3.08 -20.99
N PRO A 843 7.79 -3.34 -20.80
CA PRO A 843 7.26 -3.83 -19.52
C PRO A 843 7.77 -5.22 -19.13
N ALA A 844 8.41 -5.97 -20.04
CA ALA A 844 9.10 -7.22 -19.71
C ALA A 844 10.41 -7.00 -18.94
N ASP A 845 11.01 -5.81 -19.04
CA ASP A 845 12.13 -5.40 -18.20
C ASP A 845 11.62 -5.02 -16.80
N LEU A 846 12.18 -5.65 -15.77
CA LEU A 846 11.83 -5.34 -14.38
C LEU A 846 12.18 -3.88 -14.02
N ASN A 847 13.12 -3.25 -14.72
CA ASN A 847 13.47 -1.84 -14.55
C ASN A 847 12.38 -0.89 -15.10
N SER A 848 11.40 -1.34 -15.88
CA SER A 848 10.35 -0.45 -16.41
C SER A 848 9.25 -0.16 -15.38
N ASP A 849 9.01 1.12 -15.08
CA ASP A 849 7.88 1.55 -14.24
C ASP A 849 6.60 1.76 -15.05
N LEU A 850 6.74 2.18 -16.32
CA LEU A 850 5.64 2.43 -17.24
C LEU A 850 5.81 1.66 -18.55
N GLY A 851 4.79 0.88 -18.89
CA GLY A 851 4.62 0.30 -20.22
C GLY A 851 3.94 1.25 -21.21
N PRO A 852 3.58 0.75 -22.41
CA PRO A 852 2.89 1.52 -23.44
C PRO A 852 1.42 1.78 -23.07
N VAL A 853 0.80 2.74 -23.77
CA VAL A 853 -0.66 2.78 -23.87
C VAL A 853 -1.14 1.75 -24.89
N ILE A 854 -2.37 1.26 -24.75
CA ILE A 854 -2.82 0.02 -25.41
C ILE A 854 -2.78 0.04 -26.94
N ASP A 855 -3.03 1.17 -27.58
CA ASP A 855 -3.07 1.26 -29.04
C ASP A 855 -2.82 2.70 -29.56
N ALA A 856 -2.72 2.81 -30.89
CA ALA A 856 -2.46 4.07 -31.57
C ALA A 856 -3.60 5.09 -31.41
N GLN A 857 -4.85 4.64 -31.23
CA GLN A 857 -6.00 5.53 -31.03
C GLN A 857 -5.94 6.16 -29.64
N ALA A 858 -5.63 5.38 -28.61
CA ALA A 858 -5.39 5.86 -27.25
C ALA A 858 -4.24 6.89 -27.25
N LYS A 859 -3.09 6.54 -27.85
CA LYS A 859 -1.95 7.45 -27.98
C LYS A 859 -2.31 8.76 -28.65
N ALA A 860 -3.05 8.73 -29.77
CA ALA A 860 -3.46 9.93 -30.49
C ALA A 860 -4.39 10.83 -29.65
N ARG A 861 -5.36 10.24 -28.95
CA ARG A 861 -6.28 10.99 -28.07
C ARG A 861 -5.53 11.66 -26.92
N ILE A 862 -4.65 10.92 -26.26
CA ILE A 862 -3.88 11.43 -25.12
C ILE A 862 -2.91 12.53 -25.59
N SER A 863 -2.21 12.32 -26.70
CA SER A 863 -1.28 13.31 -27.26
C SER A 863 -2.00 14.61 -27.65
N ALA A 864 -3.19 14.52 -28.26
CA ALA A 864 -3.99 15.69 -28.59
C ALA A 864 -4.41 16.50 -27.35
N HIS A 865 -4.73 15.81 -26.24
CA HIS A 865 -5.01 16.47 -24.96
C HIS A 865 -3.77 17.14 -24.38
N ILE A 866 -2.62 16.46 -24.39
CA ILE A 866 -1.34 17.02 -23.94
C ILE A 866 -1.02 18.30 -24.72
N ASP A 867 -1.16 18.27 -26.05
CA ASP A 867 -0.93 19.44 -26.90
C ASP A 867 -1.90 20.60 -26.59
N ALA A 868 -3.16 20.29 -26.28
CA ALA A 868 -4.14 21.29 -25.87
C ALA A 868 -3.79 21.91 -24.51
N MET A 869 -3.36 21.09 -23.55
CA MET A 869 -2.97 21.56 -22.22
C MET A 869 -1.70 22.40 -22.25
N ARG A 870 -0.66 22.00 -23.01
CA ARG A 870 0.58 22.79 -23.17
C ARG A 870 0.36 24.20 -23.72
N ARG A 871 -0.69 24.40 -24.53
CA ARG A 871 -1.03 25.72 -25.07
C ARG A 871 -1.67 26.65 -24.03
N ARG A 872 -2.22 26.11 -22.94
CA ARG A 872 -3.04 26.83 -21.96
C ARG A 872 -2.41 26.91 -20.57
N PHE A 873 -1.71 25.85 -20.16
CA PHE A 873 -1.32 25.62 -18.78
C PHE A 873 0.18 25.36 -18.65
N ALA A 874 0.72 25.64 -17.47
CA ALA A 874 2.10 25.34 -17.15
C ALA A 874 2.30 23.84 -16.95
N VAL A 875 3.40 23.30 -17.50
CA VAL A 875 3.86 21.95 -17.19
C VAL A 875 4.55 21.98 -15.83
N ILE A 876 4.09 21.18 -14.88
CA ILE A 876 4.71 20.99 -13.57
C ILE A 876 5.85 19.98 -13.68
N ALA A 877 5.56 18.85 -14.33
CA ALA A 877 6.44 17.70 -14.43
C ALA A 877 6.28 17.01 -15.78
N GLU A 878 7.37 16.50 -16.33
CA GLU A 878 7.37 15.68 -17.53
C GLU A 878 8.48 14.63 -17.40
N GLY A 879 8.11 13.36 -17.49
CA GLY A 879 9.05 12.24 -17.39
C GLY A 879 9.77 11.98 -18.71
N PRO A 880 10.70 11.01 -18.72
CA PRO A 880 11.44 10.67 -19.93
C PRO A 880 10.51 10.20 -21.04
N SER A 881 10.84 10.60 -22.27
CA SER A 881 10.15 10.17 -23.49
C SER A 881 11.05 9.21 -24.26
N ILE A 882 10.49 8.10 -24.75
CA ILE A 882 11.16 7.20 -25.68
C ILE A 882 10.61 7.39 -27.09
N GLY A 883 11.48 7.24 -28.08
CA GLY A 883 11.12 7.37 -29.50
C GLY A 883 9.98 6.43 -29.88
N SER A 884 9.09 6.88 -30.76
CA SER A 884 7.86 6.17 -31.14
C SER A 884 8.02 5.14 -32.25
N GLU A 885 9.24 4.70 -32.55
CA GLU A 885 9.53 3.96 -33.79
C GLU A 885 8.91 2.54 -33.82
N HIS A 886 8.65 1.94 -32.66
CA HIS A 886 8.16 0.56 -32.57
C HIS A 886 6.87 0.35 -31.74
N GLY A 887 6.51 1.22 -30.79
CA GLY A 887 5.33 1.02 -29.93
C GLY A 887 4.53 2.28 -29.57
N THR A 888 3.48 2.10 -28.76
CA THR A 888 2.52 3.15 -28.39
C THR A 888 2.79 3.75 -27.01
N PHE A 889 3.92 4.46 -26.87
CA PHE A 889 4.28 5.13 -25.61
C PHE A 889 3.80 6.59 -25.52
N VAL A 890 3.45 7.01 -24.30
CA VAL A 890 3.14 8.40 -23.92
C VAL A 890 3.86 8.70 -22.61
N PRO A 891 4.71 9.74 -22.53
CA PRO A 891 5.43 10.07 -21.31
C PRO A 891 4.49 10.54 -20.20
N PRO A 892 4.79 10.26 -18.92
CA PRO A 892 4.03 10.81 -17.80
C PRO A 892 4.21 12.32 -17.73
N ILE A 893 3.12 13.06 -17.59
CA ILE A 893 3.12 14.53 -17.59
C ILE A 893 2.09 15.10 -16.61
N ALA A 894 2.43 16.20 -15.96
CA ALA A 894 1.56 16.92 -15.03
C ALA A 894 1.40 18.39 -15.41
N PHE A 895 0.16 18.91 -15.37
CA PHE A 895 -0.17 20.31 -15.66
C PHE A 895 -0.75 21.04 -14.44
N GLU A 896 -0.44 22.33 -14.31
CA GLU A 896 -1.09 23.23 -13.34
C GLU A 896 -2.31 23.90 -13.98
N LEU A 897 -3.51 23.60 -13.48
CA LEU A 897 -4.77 24.17 -13.96
C LEU A 897 -5.20 25.37 -13.08
N ASP A 898 -6.01 26.26 -13.66
CA ASP A 898 -6.58 27.41 -12.95
C ASP A 898 -7.80 26.99 -12.10
N SER A 899 -8.63 26.10 -12.62
CA SER A 899 -9.80 25.55 -11.95
C SER A 899 -9.98 24.05 -12.23
N ILE A 900 -10.74 23.37 -11.37
CA ILE A 900 -11.21 21.99 -11.60
C ILE A 900 -12.03 21.92 -12.90
N ASP A 901 -12.78 22.98 -13.22
CA ASP A 901 -13.62 23.07 -14.42
C ASP A 901 -12.82 23.07 -15.74
N ASP A 902 -11.50 23.22 -15.71
CA ASP A 902 -10.68 23.12 -16.92
C ASP A 902 -10.56 21.67 -17.43
N LEU A 903 -10.96 20.68 -16.63
CA LEU A 903 -10.99 19.26 -16.97
C LEU A 903 -12.44 18.76 -17.09
N GLN A 904 -12.94 18.69 -18.33
CA GLN A 904 -14.34 18.32 -18.63
C GLN A 904 -14.53 16.85 -19.04
N GLU A 905 -13.44 16.15 -19.38
CA GLU A 905 -13.48 14.77 -19.85
C GLU A 905 -12.40 13.93 -19.17
N GLU A 906 -12.65 12.62 -19.05
CA GLU A 906 -11.64 11.66 -18.63
C GLU A 906 -10.59 11.46 -19.74
N ILE A 907 -9.32 11.60 -19.36
CA ILE A 907 -8.16 11.28 -20.20
C ILE A 907 -7.52 10.01 -19.67
N PHE A 908 -7.68 8.93 -20.44
CA PHE A 908 -7.27 7.58 -20.04
C PHE A 908 -5.80 7.30 -20.39
N GLY A 909 -4.90 8.00 -19.70
CA GLY A 909 -3.45 7.91 -19.92
C GLY A 909 -2.65 8.55 -18.78
N PRO A 910 -1.31 8.65 -18.91
CA PRO A 910 -0.45 9.11 -17.83
C PRO A 910 -0.38 10.64 -17.79
N VAL A 911 -1.55 11.29 -17.65
CA VAL A 911 -1.70 12.75 -17.61
C VAL A 911 -2.35 13.16 -16.29
N LEU A 912 -1.58 13.86 -15.47
CA LEU A 912 -2.01 14.41 -14.18
C LEU A 912 -2.34 15.90 -14.30
N HIS A 913 -3.34 16.34 -13.56
CA HIS A 913 -3.69 17.75 -13.45
C HIS A 913 -3.58 18.17 -11.98
N VAL A 914 -3.16 19.40 -11.70
CA VAL A 914 -3.00 19.91 -10.34
C VAL A 914 -3.70 21.25 -10.22
N VAL A 915 -4.55 21.39 -9.20
CA VAL A 915 -5.24 22.62 -8.84
C VAL A 915 -4.88 22.97 -7.41
N ARG A 916 -4.75 24.27 -7.12
CA ARG A 916 -4.51 24.77 -5.76
C ARG A 916 -5.83 25.08 -5.08
N PHE A 917 -5.93 24.84 -3.77
CA PHE A 917 -7.05 25.31 -2.96
C PHE A 917 -6.58 25.99 -1.68
N LYS A 918 -7.39 26.90 -1.15
CA LYS A 918 -7.17 27.54 0.16
C LYS A 918 -7.69 26.67 1.29
N ALA A 919 -7.06 26.69 2.46
CA ALA A 919 -7.44 25.85 3.60
C ALA A 919 -8.94 25.96 3.96
N GLU A 920 -9.52 27.16 3.91
CA GLU A 920 -10.93 27.44 4.18
C GLU A 920 -11.89 26.99 3.06
N ALA A 921 -11.38 26.73 1.86
CA ALA A 921 -12.15 26.34 0.68
C ALA A 921 -12.24 24.81 0.50
N PHE A 922 -11.85 24.02 1.52
CA PHE A 922 -11.87 22.55 1.45
C PHE A 922 -13.23 22.01 0.98
N ASP A 923 -14.33 22.41 1.62
CA ASP A 923 -15.68 21.96 1.25
C ASP A 923 -16.09 22.39 -0.16
N GLN A 924 -15.77 23.62 -0.55
CA GLN A 924 -16.05 24.15 -1.89
C GLN A 924 -15.29 23.36 -2.95
N THR A 925 -14.06 22.93 -2.63
CA THR A 925 -13.24 22.09 -3.51
C THR A 925 -13.87 20.71 -3.67
N VAL A 926 -14.35 20.10 -2.58
CA VAL A 926 -15.10 18.84 -2.63
C VAL A 926 -16.38 18.97 -3.46
N ASP A 927 -17.10 20.08 -3.32
CA ASP A 927 -18.31 20.35 -4.12
C ASP A 927 -18.01 20.51 -5.60
N ALA A 928 -16.92 21.20 -5.94
CA ALA A 928 -16.47 21.36 -7.31
C ALA A 928 -16.11 20.00 -7.94
N ILE A 929 -15.44 19.11 -7.20
CA ILE A 929 -15.16 17.74 -7.65
C ILE A 929 -16.46 16.97 -7.86
N ASN A 930 -17.39 17.00 -6.89
CA ASN A 930 -18.69 16.33 -7.01
C ASN A 930 -19.50 16.84 -8.22
N SER A 931 -19.36 18.13 -8.56
CA SER A 931 -20.08 18.78 -9.67
C SER A 931 -19.63 18.30 -11.06
N LEU A 932 -18.48 17.63 -11.16
CA LEU A 932 -18.06 16.94 -12.40
C LEU A 932 -18.98 15.77 -12.76
N GLY A 933 -19.81 15.30 -11.83
CA GLY A 933 -20.81 14.25 -12.04
C GLY A 933 -20.25 12.82 -12.07
N PHE A 934 -18.92 12.67 -11.99
CA PHE A 934 -18.25 11.38 -11.76
C PHE A 934 -18.21 11.05 -10.26
N GLY A 935 -18.05 9.76 -9.95
CA GLY A 935 -18.20 9.27 -8.58
C GLY A 935 -17.48 7.95 -8.32
N LEU A 936 -16.28 7.74 -8.87
CA LEU A 936 -15.55 6.48 -8.77
C LEU A 936 -14.58 6.45 -7.56
N THR A 937 -13.38 7.02 -7.68
CA THR A 937 -12.40 7.10 -6.57
C THR A 937 -12.08 8.52 -6.14
N MET A 938 -11.76 8.69 -4.86
CA MET A 938 -11.18 9.91 -4.31
C MET A 938 -10.10 9.58 -3.27
N GLY A 939 -9.03 10.35 -3.25
CA GLY A 939 -7.94 10.26 -2.28
C GLY A 939 -7.95 11.45 -1.32
N LEU A 940 -7.48 11.24 -0.08
CA LEU A 940 -7.24 12.30 0.90
C LEU A 940 -5.93 12.05 1.66
N HIS A 941 -5.01 13.00 1.61
CA HIS A 941 -3.86 13.06 2.49
C HIS A 941 -4.07 14.12 3.57
N THR A 942 -4.26 13.66 4.80
CA THR A 942 -4.46 14.50 5.99
C THR A 942 -4.11 13.75 7.28
N ARG A 943 -3.77 14.49 8.34
CA ARG A 943 -3.67 14.00 9.71
C ARG A 943 -4.84 14.47 10.58
N LEU A 944 -5.87 15.09 9.99
CA LEU A 944 -7.05 15.61 10.68
C LEU A 944 -8.20 14.59 10.63
N ASP A 945 -8.55 13.99 11.77
CA ASP A 945 -9.53 12.90 11.81
C ASP A 945 -10.94 13.43 11.47
N PHE A 946 -11.31 14.61 12.00
CA PHE A 946 -12.57 15.25 11.63
C PHE A 946 -12.70 15.54 10.12
N ARG A 947 -11.58 15.76 9.41
CA ARG A 947 -11.60 16.05 7.97
C ARG A 947 -11.84 14.79 7.15
N ILE A 948 -11.35 13.64 7.63
CA ILE A 948 -11.65 12.33 7.04
C ILE A 948 -13.16 12.08 7.11
N GLU A 949 -13.75 12.20 8.29
CA GLU A 949 -15.19 11.97 8.50
C GLU A 949 -16.04 13.00 7.75
N ARG A 950 -15.63 14.28 7.73
CA ARG A 950 -16.29 15.33 6.95
C ARG A 950 -16.27 15.04 5.45
N LEU A 951 -15.14 14.55 4.93
CA LEU A 951 -15.03 14.15 3.52
C LEU A 951 -15.90 12.93 3.23
N ALA A 952 -15.85 11.89 4.07
CA ALA A 952 -16.66 10.68 3.91
C ALA A 952 -18.18 11.00 3.85
N ALA A 953 -18.64 11.98 4.63
CA ALA A 953 -20.03 12.42 4.61
C ALA A 953 -20.40 13.28 3.37
N ARG A 954 -19.47 14.07 2.83
CA ARG A 954 -19.73 15.04 1.75
C ARG A 954 -19.42 14.51 0.34
N ALA A 955 -18.44 13.63 0.22
CA ALA A 955 -17.94 13.14 -1.07
C ALA A 955 -18.99 12.27 -1.77
N GLN A 956 -19.20 12.53 -3.05
CA GLN A 956 -20.10 11.77 -3.91
C GLN A 956 -19.31 10.77 -4.76
N VAL A 957 -18.52 9.92 -4.09
CA VAL A 957 -17.73 8.85 -4.72
C VAL A 957 -18.04 7.49 -4.11
N GLY A 958 -17.79 6.42 -4.87
CA GLY A 958 -17.96 5.05 -4.42
C GLY A 958 -16.81 4.56 -3.52
N ASN A 959 -15.57 4.98 -3.77
CA ASN A 959 -14.39 4.51 -3.03
C ASN A 959 -13.54 5.70 -2.57
N LEU A 960 -13.32 5.84 -1.26
CA LEU A 960 -12.52 6.89 -0.64
C LEU A 960 -11.29 6.27 0.04
N TYR A 961 -10.11 6.80 -0.29
CA TYR A 961 -8.82 6.31 0.19
C TYR A 961 -8.09 7.39 0.98
N VAL A 962 -7.61 7.07 2.19
CA VAL A 962 -6.99 8.06 3.08
C VAL A 962 -5.55 7.66 3.42
N ASN A 963 -4.62 8.58 3.18
CA ASN A 963 -3.18 8.45 3.43
C ASN A 963 -2.55 7.20 2.76
N ARG A 964 -2.97 6.93 1.53
CA ARG A 964 -2.50 5.87 0.64
C ARG A 964 -2.87 6.22 -0.79
N ASN A 965 -2.30 5.50 -1.75
CA ASN A 965 -2.77 5.51 -3.14
C ASN A 965 -4.27 5.12 -3.25
N GLN A 966 -4.89 5.49 -4.37
CA GLN A 966 -6.34 5.29 -4.61
C GLN A 966 -6.64 4.24 -5.69
N ILE A 967 -5.69 3.33 -5.94
CA ILE A 967 -5.77 2.27 -6.94
C ILE A 967 -5.66 0.89 -6.26
N GLY A 968 -5.83 -0.20 -7.02
CA GLY A 968 -5.63 -1.56 -6.50
C GLY A 968 -6.65 -1.97 -5.44
N ALA A 969 -7.93 -1.68 -5.66
CA ALA A 969 -9.00 -2.12 -4.76
C ALA A 969 -9.03 -3.66 -4.66
N VAL A 970 -9.03 -4.18 -3.43
CA VAL A 970 -8.99 -5.63 -3.17
C VAL A 970 -10.41 -6.18 -3.03
N VAL A 971 -10.71 -7.26 -3.75
CA VAL A 971 -12.03 -7.91 -3.76
C VAL A 971 -12.45 -8.32 -2.35
N GLY A 972 -13.65 -7.91 -1.92
CA GLY A 972 -14.19 -8.18 -0.59
C GLY A 972 -13.63 -7.33 0.55
N VAL A 973 -12.62 -6.49 0.29
CA VAL A 973 -12.03 -5.53 1.24
C VAL A 973 -12.45 -4.11 0.88
N GLN A 974 -12.25 -3.74 -0.39
CA GLN A 974 -12.73 -2.50 -0.96
C GLN A 974 -13.62 -2.80 -2.16
N PRO A 975 -14.86 -3.30 -1.96
CA PRO A 975 -15.84 -3.43 -3.04
C PRO A 975 -15.78 -2.22 -3.98
N PHE A 976 -15.59 -2.47 -5.26
CA PHE A 976 -15.19 -1.46 -6.22
C PHE A 976 -16.31 -1.12 -7.18
N GLY A 977 -16.54 0.17 -7.38
CA GLY A 977 -17.58 0.67 -8.27
C GLY A 977 -18.04 2.06 -7.86
N GLY A 978 -18.46 2.85 -8.85
CA GLY A 978 -18.87 4.24 -8.65
C GLY A 978 -20.38 4.42 -8.68
N HIS A 979 -20.81 5.67 -8.66
CA HIS A 979 -22.16 6.08 -9.02
C HIS A 979 -22.10 7.35 -9.89
N GLY A 980 -23.26 7.90 -10.28
CA GLY A 980 -23.31 8.99 -11.24
C GLY A 980 -22.79 8.56 -12.62
N LEU A 981 -21.93 9.37 -13.24
CA LEU A 981 -21.34 9.06 -14.54
C LEU A 981 -20.39 7.86 -14.51
N SER A 982 -19.98 7.42 -13.31
CA SER A 982 -19.00 6.36 -13.10
C SER A 982 -19.59 4.96 -13.04
N GLY A 983 -20.90 4.81 -12.83
CA GLY A 983 -21.52 3.51 -12.96
C GLY A 983 -22.91 3.40 -12.35
N THR A 984 -23.54 2.26 -12.58
CA THR A 984 -24.87 1.93 -12.05
C THR A 984 -24.80 1.21 -10.70
N GLY A 985 -23.67 0.58 -10.41
CA GLY A 985 -23.55 -0.46 -9.39
C GLY A 985 -24.41 -1.70 -9.71
N PRO A 986 -24.47 -2.68 -8.79
CA PRO A 986 -23.75 -2.74 -7.51
C PRO A 986 -22.24 -2.91 -7.67
N LYS A 987 -21.48 -2.71 -6.58
CA LYS A 987 -20.02 -2.80 -6.60
C LYS A 987 -19.53 -4.22 -6.92
N ALA A 988 -18.59 -4.34 -7.85
CA ALA A 988 -17.83 -5.56 -8.08
C ALA A 988 -17.05 -5.95 -6.82
N GLY A 989 -16.94 -7.25 -6.54
CA GLY A 989 -16.30 -7.77 -5.34
C GLY A 989 -17.03 -7.38 -4.05
N GLY A 990 -18.27 -6.91 -4.16
CA GLY A 990 -19.15 -6.53 -3.06
C GLY A 990 -20.27 -7.55 -2.80
N PRO A 991 -20.92 -7.44 -1.64
CA PRO A 991 -21.92 -8.40 -1.19
C PRO A 991 -23.23 -8.36 -2.00
N ASN A 992 -23.48 -7.30 -2.78
CA ASN A 992 -24.74 -7.09 -3.50
C ASN A 992 -24.66 -7.40 -5.01
N TYR A 993 -23.46 -7.72 -5.53
CA TYR A 993 -23.23 -7.92 -6.96
C TYR A 993 -24.03 -9.11 -7.53
N LEU A 994 -23.96 -10.27 -6.85
CA LEU A 994 -24.63 -11.49 -7.27
C LEU A 994 -26.16 -11.36 -7.28
N ALA A 995 -26.72 -10.60 -6.32
CA ALA A 995 -28.16 -10.37 -6.22
C ALA A 995 -28.75 -9.73 -7.48
N ARG A 996 -27.98 -8.87 -8.16
CA ARG A 996 -28.41 -8.19 -9.39
C ARG A 996 -28.44 -9.13 -10.60
N LEU A 997 -27.72 -10.25 -10.54
CA LEU A 997 -27.61 -11.29 -11.57
C LEU A 997 -28.53 -12.49 -11.31
N SER A 998 -29.46 -12.36 -10.37
CA SER A 998 -30.47 -13.36 -10.06
C SER A 998 -31.87 -12.76 -10.15
N ARG A 999 -32.88 -13.60 -10.33
CA ARG A 999 -34.29 -13.18 -10.22
C ARG A 999 -34.63 -12.91 -8.75
N THR A 1000 -35.45 -11.91 -8.51
CA THR A 1000 -36.05 -11.62 -7.21
C THR A 1000 -37.12 -12.66 -6.90
N ASP A 1001 -37.04 -13.31 -5.74
CA ASP A 1001 -38.15 -14.11 -5.19
C ASP A 1001 -39.06 -13.19 -4.35
N ASP A 1002 -40.37 -13.26 -4.58
CA ASP A 1002 -41.40 -12.48 -3.85
C ASP A 1002 -41.50 -12.83 -2.35
N SER A 1003 -40.68 -13.76 -1.84
CA SER A 1003 -40.86 -14.39 -0.52
C SER A 1003 -39.79 -14.08 0.52
N VAL A 1004 -38.72 -13.34 0.18
CA VAL A 1004 -37.61 -13.09 1.10
C VAL A 1004 -37.55 -11.62 1.51
N SER A 1005 -38.16 -11.31 2.66
CA SER A 1005 -37.83 -10.11 3.43
C SER A 1005 -36.39 -10.24 3.95
N GLY A 1006 -35.42 -9.71 3.21
CA GLY A 1006 -34.05 -9.64 3.71
C GLY A 1006 -33.98 -8.73 4.94
N GLU A 1007 -33.17 -9.10 5.92
CA GLU A 1007 -32.81 -8.16 6.99
C GLU A 1007 -32.13 -6.93 6.37
N THR A 1008 -32.55 -5.74 6.79
CA THR A 1008 -31.88 -4.48 6.47
C THR A 1008 -30.41 -4.62 6.88
N PRO A 1009 -29.44 -4.56 5.95
CA PRO A 1009 -28.03 -4.63 6.30
C PRO A 1009 -27.68 -3.50 7.28
N PRO A 1010 -26.71 -3.71 8.18
CA PRO A 1010 -26.22 -2.64 9.03
C PRO A 1010 -25.71 -1.49 8.15
N LEU A 1011 -26.06 -0.26 8.52
CA LEU A 1011 -25.69 0.97 7.80
C LEU A 1011 -24.18 1.09 7.55
N GLU A 1012 -23.38 0.48 8.43
CA GLU A 1012 -21.93 0.38 8.31
C GLU A 1012 -21.47 -1.05 8.64
N THR A 1013 -20.54 -1.56 7.84
CA THR A 1013 -19.88 -2.85 8.05
C THR A 1013 -18.37 -2.67 7.92
N ARG A 1014 -17.62 -3.11 8.93
CA ARG A 1014 -16.16 -3.23 8.82
C ARG A 1014 -15.82 -4.47 8.00
N LEU A 1015 -14.98 -4.29 6.98
CA LEU A 1015 -14.53 -5.36 6.10
C LEU A 1015 -13.16 -5.89 6.56
N PRO A 1016 -12.91 -7.20 6.48
CA PRO A 1016 -11.61 -7.77 6.81
C PRO A 1016 -10.57 -7.32 5.78
N GLY A 1017 -9.29 -7.31 6.15
CA GLY A 1017 -8.21 -6.84 5.29
C GLY A 1017 -6.85 -6.95 5.98
N PRO A 1018 -5.77 -6.52 5.30
CA PRO A 1018 -4.44 -6.54 5.89
C PRO A 1018 -4.38 -5.66 7.14
N THR A 1019 -3.45 -5.97 8.03
CA THR A 1019 -3.19 -5.18 9.22
C THR A 1019 -2.74 -3.77 8.84
N GLY A 1020 -3.03 -2.79 9.69
CA GLY A 1020 -2.65 -1.41 9.41
C GLY A 1020 -3.57 -0.72 8.40
N GLU A 1021 -4.78 -1.27 8.21
CA GLU A 1021 -5.87 -0.65 7.47
C GLU A 1021 -7.17 -0.68 8.27
N ASP A 1022 -8.03 0.30 8.00
CA ASP A 1022 -9.43 0.27 8.40
C ASP A 1022 -10.32 0.41 7.16
N ASN A 1023 -11.11 -0.63 6.89
CA ASN A 1023 -11.94 -0.75 5.70
C ASN A 1023 -13.41 -0.80 6.11
N ARG A 1024 -14.20 0.20 5.69
CA ARG A 1024 -15.62 0.33 6.05
C ARG A 1024 -16.49 0.41 4.81
N LEU A 1025 -17.49 -0.45 4.72
CA LEU A 1025 -18.57 -0.39 3.73
C LEU A 1025 -19.79 0.26 4.38
N THR A 1026 -20.32 1.31 3.77
CA THR A 1026 -21.52 2.03 4.24
C THR A 1026 -22.58 2.09 3.16
N TYR A 1027 -23.83 2.14 3.58
CA TYR A 1027 -25.00 2.25 2.70
C TYR A 1027 -25.64 3.62 2.87
N HIS A 1028 -25.81 4.34 1.76
CA HIS A 1028 -26.40 5.67 1.73
C HIS A 1028 -27.65 5.67 0.87
N PRO A 1029 -28.70 6.45 1.20
CA PRO A 1029 -29.82 6.64 0.28
C PRO A 1029 -29.33 7.18 -1.06
N ARG A 1030 -29.95 6.74 -2.15
CA ARG A 1030 -29.68 7.24 -3.50
C ARG A 1030 -29.97 8.73 -3.64
N GLY A 1031 -31.02 9.21 -2.97
CA GLY A 1031 -31.41 10.61 -2.99
C GLY A 1031 -32.89 10.77 -3.35
N ARG A 1032 -33.19 11.47 -4.44
CA ARG A 1032 -34.54 11.84 -4.89
C ARG A 1032 -35.07 10.81 -5.89
N LEU A 1033 -36.06 10.01 -5.48
CA LEU A 1033 -36.64 8.96 -6.31
C LEU A 1033 -38.03 9.38 -6.82
N LEU A 1034 -38.21 9.38 -8.15
CA LEU A 1034 -39.49 9.70 -8.77
C LEU A 1034 -40.43 8.48 -8.74
N CYS A 1035 -41.53 8.56 -8.00
CA CYS A 1035 -42.56 7.53 -7.92
C CYS A 1035 -43.63 7.77 -8.99
N LEU A 1036 -43.72 6.90 -9.99
CA LEU A 1036 -44.67 7.01 -11.11
C LEU A 1036 -45.94 6.17 -10.94
N GLY A 1037 -46.01 5.33 -9.91
CA GLY A 1037 -47.10 4.39 -9.68
C GLY A 1037 -47.05 3.17 -10.61
N GLY A 1038 -48.21 2.54 -10.78
CA GLY A 1038 -48.40 1.37 -11.61
C GLY A 1038 -49.84 1.28 -12.09
N ASP A 1039 -50.33 0.07 -12.36
CA ASP A 1039 -51.67 -0.14 -12.94
C ASP A 1039 -52.81 0.20 -11.96
N THR A 1040 -52.51 0.31 -10.66
CA THR A 1040 -53.47 0.66 -9.59
C THR A 1040 -52.94 1.77 -8.69
N ALA A 1041 -53.85 2.53 -8.07
CA ALA A 1041 -53.52 3.72 -7.28
C ALA A 1041 -52.74 3.41 -5.98
N ASP A 1042 -52.88 2.20 -5.43
CA ASP A 1042 -52.15 1.73 -4.24
C ASP A 1042 -50.66 1.49 -4.52
N VAL A 1043 -50.27 1.21 -5.77
CA VAL A 1043 -48.85 1.01 -6.12
C VAL A 1043 -48.05 2.28 -5.89
N LEU A 1044 -48.58 3.45 -6.25
CA LEU A 1044 -47.90 4.72 -6.02
C LEU A 1044 -47.61 4.92 -4.52
N GLN A 1045 -48.58 4.61 -3.68
CA GLN A 1045 -48.42 4.71 -2.22
C GLN A 1045 -47.34 3.74 -1.71
N ARG A 1046 -47.30 2.49 -2.18
CA ARG A 1046 -46.24 1.52 -1.84
C ARG A 1046 -44.85 2.01 -2.27
N GLN A 1047 -44.73 2.61 -3.45
CA GLN A 1047 -43.46 3.17 -3.93
C GLN A 1047 -42.97 4.31 -3.03
N ILE A 1048 -43.87 5.23 -2.63
CA ILE A 1048 -43.55 6.32 -1.70
C ILE A 1048 -43.08 5.76 -0.36
N GLU A 1049 -43.85 4.84 0.22
CA GLU A 1049 -43.51 4.20 1.50
C GLU A 1049 -42.15 3.50 1.43
N ARG A 1050 -41.85 2.82 0.32
CA ARG A 1050 -40.57 2.13 0.12
C ARG A 1050 -39.40 3.10 -0.02
N ALA A 1051 -39.57 4.18 -0.78
CA ALA A 1051 -38.55 5.22 -0.92
C ALA A 1051 -38.25 5.87 0.44
N GLU A 1052 -39.28 6.26 1.19
CA GLU A 1052 -39.13 6.90 2.50
C GLU A 1052 -38.55 5.94 3.55
N ALA A 1053 -38.97 4.67 3.56
CA ALA A 1053 -38.46 3.65 4.47
C ALA A 1053 -36.97 3.36 4.28
N THR A 1054 -36.44 3.58 3.07
CA THR A 1054 -35.01 3.44 2.76
C THR A 1054 -34.21 4.73 2.91
N GLY A 1055 -34.84 5.81 3.41
CA GLY A 1055 -34.22 7.11 3.63
C GLY A 1055 -34.11 7.98 2.37
N ASN A 1056 -34.73 7.56 1.26
CA ASN A 1056 -34.81 8.34 0.04
C ASN A 1056 -35.95 9.36 0.09
N ILE A 1057 -35.82 10.42 -0.71
CA ILE A 1057 -36.86 11.43 -0.86
C ILE A 1057 -37.79 11.00 -2.01
N ALA A 1058 -39.03 10.65 -1.69
CA ALA A 1058 -40.04 10.38 -2.70
C ALA A 1058 -40.44 11.68 -3.44
N VAL A 1059 -40.47 11.63 -4.76
CA VAL A 1059 -40.93 12.72 -5.63
C VAL A 1059 -42.12 12.21 -6.44
N THR A 1060 -43.20 12.96 -6.50
CA THR A 1060 -44.39 12.63 -7.30
C THR A 1060 -44.65 13.72 -8.35
N LEU A 1061 -45.35 13.35 -9.42
CA LEU A 1061 -45.78 14.28 -10.47
C LEU A 1061 -47.21 14.76 -10.21
N ASP A 1062 -47.54 15.94 -10.72
CA ASP A 1062 -48.94 16.33 -10.87
C ASP A 1062 -49.61 15.51 -12.00
N GLN A 1063 -50.93 15.60 -12.10
CA GLN A 1063 -51.69 14.77 -13.04
C GLN A 1063 -51.31 15.04 -14.52
N ALA A 1064 -50.97 16.27 -14.88
CA ALA A 1064 -50.65 16.64 -16.26
C ALA A 1064 -49.24 16.16 -16.68
N ASP A 1065 -48.28 16.24 -15.76
CA ASP A 1065 -46.93 15.72 -15.94
C ASP A 1065 -46.90 14.19 -15.91
N HIS A 1066 -47.80 13.55 -15.16
CA HIS A 1066 -47.97 12.09 -15.15
C HIS A 1066 -48.47 11.56 -16.50
N ASP A 1067 -49.49 12.19 -17.09
CA ASP A 1067 -50.03 11.80 -18.41
C ASP A 1067 -48.99 11.93 -19.53
N SER A 1068 -48.12 12.95 -19.44
CA SER A 1068 -47.02 13.19 -20.39
C SER A 1068 -45.73 12.41 -20.08
N LEU A 1069 -45.68 11.74 -18.92
CA LEU A 1069 -44.53 10.99 -18.40
C LEU A 1069 -43.24 11.83 -18.36
N TYR A 1070 -43.35 13.08 -17.89
CA TYR A 1070 -42.21 13.99 -17.76
C TYR A 1070 -41.21 13.51 -16.70
N LEU A 1071 -39.91 13.54 -17.00
CA LEU A 1071 -38.85 13.24 -16.03
C LEU A 1071 -38.16 14.53 -15.59
N PRO A 1072 -38.40 15.03 -14.36
CA PRO A 1072 -37.79 16.25 -13.87
C PRO A 1072 -36.28 16.11 -13.71
N ASP A 1073 -35.57 17.23 -13.79
CA ASP A 1073 -34.15 17.28 -13.44
C ASP A 1073 -33.93 17.15 -11.92
N GLY A 1074 -32.73 16.72 -11.53
CA GLY A 1074 -32.38 16.53 -10.12
C GLY A 1074 -33.07 15.34 -9.45
N ILE A 1075 -33.35 14.29 -10.23
CA ILE A 1075 -33.74 12.96 -9.71
C ILE A 1075 -32.55 12.00 -9.77
N ASP A 1076 -32.50 11.08 -8.82
CA ASP A 1076 -31.43 10.08 -8.65
C ASP A 1076 -31.90 8.66 -9.01
N GLY A 1077 -33.16 8.53 -9.43
CA GLY A 1077 -33.78 7.27 -9.84
C GLY A 1077 -35.28 7.41 -10.08
N VAL A 1078 -35.87 6.38 -10.69
CA VAL A 1078 -37.32 6.29 -10.93
C VAL A 1078 -37.84 4.97 -10.39
N ILE A 1079 -38.96 5.01 -9.67
CA ILE A 1079 -39.71 3.85 -9.25
C ILE A 1079 -40.96 3.76 -10.13
N ALA A 1080 -41.09 2.66 -10.86
CA ALA A 1080 -42.22 2.43 -11.76
C ALA A 1080 -42.53 0.93 -11.87
N ASP A 1081 -43.81 0.60 -11.90
CA ASP A 1081 -44.31 -0.77 -11.95
C ASP A 1081 -45.37 -0.92 -13.06
N GLY A 1082 -45.77 -2.15 -13.37
CA GLY A 1082 -46.78 -2.45 -14.40
C GLY A 1082 -46.42 -1.89 -15.79
N ALA A 1083 -47.41 -1.38 -16.50
CA ALA A 1083 -47.24 -0.88 -17.88
C ALA A 1083 -46.36 0.38 -17.98
N LEU A 1084 -46.18 1.14 -16.89
CA LEU A 1084 -45.37 2.37 -16.87
C LEU A 1084 -43.88 2.10 -16.80
N ARG A 1085 -43.47 0.94 -16.27
CA ARG A 1085 -42.07 0.59 -16.03
C ARG A 1085 -41.23 0.62 -17.31
N GLU A 1086 -41.69 -0.03 -18.37
CA GLU A 1086 -40.98 -0.07 -19.65
C GLU A 1086 -40.90 1.31 -20.29
N ARG A 1087 -41.99 2.09 -20.25
CA ARG A 1087 -42.02 3.46 -20.77
C ARG A 1087 -41.03 4.37 -20.03
N ALA A 1088 -40.98 4.27 -18.70
CA ALA A 1088 -40.03 5.00 -17.87
C ALA A 1088 -38.58 4.63 -18.22
N GLY A 1089 -38.30 3.33 -18.42
CA GLY A 1089 -36.99 2.86 -18.87
C GLY A 1089 -36.57 3.46 -20.22
N VAL A 1090 -37.48 3.53 -21.20
CA VAL A 1090 -37.19 4.14 -22.51
C VAL A 1090 -36.86 5.63 -22.39
N LEU A 1091 -37.54 6.36 -21.50
CA LEU A 1091 -37.24 7.78 -21.25
C LEU A 1091 -35.92 7.97 -20.52
N LEU A 1092 -35.63 7.13 -19.52
CA LEU A 1092 -34.35 7.14 -18.80
C LEU A 1092 -33.16 6.90 -19.75
N ALA A 1093 -33.28 5.94 -20.67
CA ALA A 1093 -32.23 5.63 -21.64
C ALA A 1093 -31.91 6.79 -22.61
N LYS A 1094 -32.83 7.76 -22.78
CA LYS A 1094 -32.64 8.94 -23.63
C LYS A 1094 -32.12 10.17 -22.87
N ARG A 1095 -32.00 10.10 -21.54
CA ARG A 1095 -31.51 11.24 -20.74
C ARG A 1095 -30.02 11.48 -20.95
N ASP A 1096 -29.65 12.75 -20.90
CA ASP A 1096 -28.27 13.16 -20.71
C ASP A 1096 -27.82 12.90 -19.25
N GLY A 1097 -26.50 12.93 -19.02
CA GLY A 1097 -25.93 12.65 -17.69
C GLY A 1097 -25.86 11.15 -17.33
N PRO A 1098 -25.98 10.78 -16.05
CA PRO A 1098 -25.78 9.40 -15.59
C PRO A 1098 -26.92 8.45 -15.97
N ILE A 1099 -26.62 7.14 -16.05
CA ILE A 1099 -27.65 6.10 -16.21
C ILE A 1099 -28.33 5.91 -14.86
N LEU A 1100 -29.53 6.46 -14.72
CA LEU A 1100 -30.28 6.39 -13.47
C LEU A 1100 -30.95 5.01 -13.29
N PRO A 1101 -31.07 4.53 -12.04
CA PRO A 1101 -31.71 3.26 -11.75
C PRO A 1101 -33.22 3.33 -11.98
N LEU A 1102 -33.74 2.29 -12.64
CA LEU A 1102 -35.17 1.98 -12.69
C LEU A 1102 -35.48 0.92 -11.61
N LEU A 1103 -36.32 1.29 -10.64
CA LEU A 1103 -36.66 0.54 -9.43
C LEU A 1103 -38.12 0.09 -9.46
N SER A 1104 -38.44 -0.99 -8.74
CA SER A 1104 -39.78 -1.51 -8.45
C SER A 1104 -40.11 -1.36 -6.97
N ALA A 1105 -41.38 -1.17 -6.61
CA ALA A 1105 -41.81 -1.26 -5.21
C ALA A 1105 -41.43 -2.59 -4.54
N ASP A 1106 -41.28 -3.65 -5.35
CA ASP A 1106 -40.97 -5.02 -4.91
C ASP A 1106 -39.45 -5.32 -4.96
N ASP A 1107 -38.61 -4.34 -5.34
CA ASP A 1107 -37.15 -4.50 -5.29
C ASP A 1107 -36.65 -4.60 -3.82
N ALA A 1108 -35.59 -5.39 -3.62
CA ALA A 1108 -34.89 -5.48 -2.34
C ALA A 1108 -34.28 -4.13 -1.92
N ASP A 1109 -34.19 -3.86 -0.62
CA ASP A 1109 -33.74 -2.58 -0.06
C ASP A 1109 -32.35 -2.15 -0.56
N GLN A 1110 -31.46 -3.11 -0.82
CA GLN A 1110 -30.12 -2.86 -1.36
C GLN A 1110 -30.15 -2.09 -2.69
N ARG A 1111 -31.21 -2.23 -3.49
CA ARG A 1111 -31.40 -1.49 -4.74
C ARG A 1111 -31.69 0.00 -4.51
N TYR A 1112 -32.12 0.39 -3.32
CA TYR A 1112 -32.45 1.76 -2.92
C TYR A 1112 -31.28 2.52 -2.29
N TRP A 1113 -30.13 1.87 -2.13
CA TRP A 1113 -28.92 2.49 -1.58
C TRP A 1113 -27.76 2.56 -2.57
N ILE A 1114 -26.81 3.42 -2.25
CA ILE A 1114 -25.48 3.54 -2.82
C ILE A 1114 -24.50 2.95 -1.82
N GLU A 1115 -23.65 2.05 -2.29
CA GLU A 1115 -22.54 1.51 -1.51
C GLU A 1115 -21.37 2.52 -1.54
N LYS A 1116 -20.81 2.85 -0.37
CA LYS A 1116 -19.60 3.67 -0.26
C LYS A 1116 -18.56 2.97 0.61
N VAL A 1117 -17.32 2.95 0.13
CA VAL A 1117 -16.18 2.37 0.86
C VAL A 1117 -15.25 3.47 1.34
N LEU A 1118 -14.88 3.43 2.62
CA LEU A 1118 -13.81 4.22 3.21
C LEU A 1118 -12.66 3.29 3.61
N THR A 1119 -11.47 3.58 3.10
CA THR A 1119 -10.24 2.87 3.45
C THR A 1119 -9.21 3.83 4.03
N VAL A 1120 -8.85 3.62 5.29
CA VAL A 1120 -7.87 4.45 6.01
C VAL A 1120 -6.59 3.66 6.25
N ASN A 1121 -5.46 4.18 5.78
CA ASN A 1121 -4.15 3.67 6.17
C ASN A 1121 -3.83 4.11 7.61
N THR A 1122 -3.96 3.19 8.57
CA THR A 1122 -3.77 3.50 10.00
C THR A 1122 -2.29 3.54 10.40
N THR A 1123 -1.38 3.10 9.52
CA THR A 1123 0.08 3.13 9.76
C THR A 1123 0.77 4.37 9.22
N ALA A 1124 0.03 5.28 8.56
CA ALA A 1124 0.59 6.45 7.90
C ALA A 1124 1.41 7.38 8.83
N ALA A 1125 1.22 7.30 10.14
CA ALA A 1125 2.03 8.02 11.13
C ALA A 1125 3.47 7.47 11.30
N GLY A 1126 3.83 6.35 10.63
CA GLY A 1126 5.15 5.73 10.70
C GLY A 1126 5.20 4.38 11.43
N GLY A 1127 4.04 3.75 11.67
CA GLY A 1127 3.94 2.38 12.20
C GLY A 1127 2.55 2.01 12.74
N ASN A 1128 2.35 0.74 13.10
CA ASN A 1128 1.09 0.14 13.55
C ASN A 1128 1.06 -0.04 15.07
N ALA A 1129 0.63 1.00 15.78
CA ALA A 1129 0.54 0.98 17.24
C ALA A 1129 -0.40 -0.12 17.77
N SER A 1130 -1.50 -0.43 17.08
CA SER A 1130 -2.45 -1.47 17.50
C SER A 1130 -1.81 -2.86 17.45
N LEU A 1131 -1.09 -3.17 16.37
CA LEU A 1131 -0.37 -4.43 16.23
C LEU A 1131 0.71 -4.57 17.31
N LEU A 1132 1.53 -3.52 17.51
CA LEU A 1132 2.58 -3.51 18.52
C LEU A 1132 2.06 -3.57 19.96
N ALA A 1133 0.83 -3.12 20.21
CA ALA A 1133 0.19 -3.24 21.51
C ALA A 1133 -0.37 -4.65 21.77
N SER A 1134 -0.74 -5.38 20.72
CA SER A 1134 -1.35 -6.72 20.81
C SER A 1134 -0.35 -7.88 20.94
N VAL A 1135 0.94 -7.66 20.66
CA VAL A 1135 1.97 -8.70 20.50
C VAL A 1135 3.16 -8.56 21.44
#